data_AF-H3SG53-F1
#
_entry.id   AF-H3SG53-F1
#
_cell.length_a   1.000
_cell.length_b   1.000
_cell.length_c   1.000
_cell.angle_alpha   90.00
_cell.angle_beta   90.00
_cell.angle_gamma   90.00
#
_symmetry.space_group_name_H-M   'P 1'
#
loop_
_entity.id
_entity.type
_entity.pdbx_description
1 polymer ?
#
loop_
_entity_poly.entity_id
_entity_poly.type
_entity_poly.pdbx_seq_one_letter_code
_entity_poly.pdbx_strand_id
1 'polypeptide(L)'
;MRKENSDFKTSFVSEAGSFLHNKDYFAYVELDDMACWVVADGLDADREADSAEMVVKSILGRFTEKPTMSPLRLKRYMQEAHEWLREESRRVRLKASLILVVTDYSKMVWAVAGHARLYHFRGGRLFGRSQDQSLAQAMANSGEISDAAIDHHAERHNLLNYMGRPDAFEPFVSKKVPLSDGDVLLLCTPGLWEEVHRLEMLDALEEAKEPEDFTDTLEDVLLSKQRGTVNNYTAVAVYVNKAFKEDPKKKWRQLKKWLIALVILAVAGGGAIYLYAKEVSRKAEAATNMIEFQQNADTYMKEGDYAKAVNEYSEARNMAKRLKDRYHRDLFDKKQRLMQLMVDGDGFFKERDYAKALDKYIKAQEEAKPYKEFNHKELEDKIERTNLYMQIMSWVQEGDMKFETQDFVGARSSYQRARRAAIEEGFVDGEKEIRKKLEDAEEKVTGLKKEKRLLEGDKLEKKGDQQFAAQDYVGAIDAYSAAQQIYQEIDMLERVLGMERKIDKAVDKLNPPPQPAAGTDGSAAGTAAAGTGQAPPAAGANAASQSGGSGGGSAAASGTGSGAEGTAGASNGGAAAGNGSGAGRGKSPDTSPGASSGSDSGRKSDENSGAGSGTKSGTSSGMNSGTNSGTNSGGGSSANPGMNSGADSGEAGDGPTR
;
A
#
# COMPACT_ATOMS: atom_id res chain seq x y z
N MET A 1 49.34 -23.14 26.16
CA MET A 1 49.99 -22.01 25.45
C MET A 1 50.70 -22.55 24.21
N ARG A 2 51.13 -21.72 23.25
CA ARG A 2 51.72 -22.25 22.00
C ARG A 2 53.05 -22.97 22.26
N LYS A 3 53.92 -22.38 23.08
CA LYS A 3 55.23 -22.93 23.48
C LYS A 3 55.13 -24.37 23.97
N GLU A 4 54.23 -24.65 24.93
CA GLU A 4 53.97 -25.98 25.50
C GLU A 4 53.48 -27.03 24.47
N ASN A 5 52.99 -26.59 23.31
CA ASN A 5 52.47 -27.46 22.25
C ASN A 5 53.44 -27.61 21.06
N SER A 6 54.61 -27.00 21.17
CA SER A 6 55.76 -27.09 20.27
C SER A 6 56.97 -27.64 21.01
N ASP A 7 58.01 -28.00 20.27
CA ASP A 7 59.33 -28.35 20.81
C ASP A 7 60.38 -27.64 19.95
N PHE A 8 61.13 -26.74 20.59
CA PHE A 8 62.18 -25.92 19.99
C PHE A 8 63.41 -26.07 20.88
N LYS A 9 64.54 -26.46 20.30
CA LYS A 9 65.83 -26.55 21.00
C LYS A 9 66.80 -25.54 20.39
N THR A 10 67.52 -24.80 21.23
CA THR A 10 68.51 -23.81 20.80
C THR A 10 69.88 -24.19 21.35
N SER A 11 70.89 -24.26 20.49
CA SER A 11 72.33 -24.23 20.88
C SER A 11 73.03 -23.09 20.16
N PHE A 12 74.18 -22.67 20.68
CA PHE A 12 75.05 -21.71 20.03
C PHE A 12 76.51 -21.86 20.43
N VAL A 13 77.40 -21.47 19.52
CA VAL A 13 78.81 -21.17 19.79
C VAL A 13 79.07 -19.72 19.39
N SER A 14 79.88 -19.00 20.16
CA SER A 14 80.19 -17.58 19.92
C SER A 14 81.54 -17.21 20.52
N GLU A 15 82.56 -17.13 19.67
CA GLU A 15 83.96 -17.08 20.10
C GLU A 15 84.72 -15.86 19.57
N ALA A 16 85.74 -15.45 20.34
CA ALA A 16 86.59 -14.31 19.98
C ALA A 16 87.60 -14.65 18.86
N GLY A 17 87.76 -15.92 18.50
CA GLY A 17 88.73 -16.37 17.51
C GLY A 17 90.17 -16.03 17.95
N SER A 18 90.91 -15.35 17.07
CA SER A 18 92.27 -14.87 17.36
C SER A 18 92.30 -13.49 18.05
N PHE A 19 91.14 -12.91 18.39
CA PHE A 19 91.02 -11.57 18.96
C PHE A 19 90.82 -11.62 20.49
N LEU A 20 91.15 -10.52 21.18
CA LEU A 20 91.06 -10.44 22.65
C LEU A 20 89.62 -10.32 23.17
N HIS A 21 88.70 -9.85 22.32
CA HIS A 21 87.30 -9.60 22.68
C HIS A 21 86.39 -10.17 21.59
N ASN A 22 85.27 -10.75 21.99
CA ASN A 22 84.22 -11.10 21.05
C ASN A 22 83.37 -9.85 20.74
N LYS A 23 83.28 -9.48 19.45
CA LYS A 23 82.43 -8.38 18.97
C LYS A 23 81.10 -8.84 18.39
N ASP A 24 80.88 -10.15 18.29
CA ASP A 24 79.55 -10.70 18.08
C ASP A 24 78.74 -10.68 19.38
N TYR A 25 77.42 -10.70 19.25
CA TYR A 25 76.53 -10.90 20.38
C TYR A 25 75.28 -11.67 19.96
N PHE A 26 74.95 -12.72 20.71
CA PHE A 26 73.72 -13.49 20.57
C PHE A 26 72.90 -13.42 21.86
N ALA A 27 71.58 -13.21 21.71
CA ALA A 27 70.62 -13.52 22.76
C ALA A 27 69.25 -13.87 22.17
N TYR A 28 68.41 -14.49 22.98
CA TYR A 28 67.06 -14.88 22.61
C TYR A 28 66.09 -14.81 23.79
N VAL A 29 64.78 -14.81 23.48
CA VAL A 29 63.71 -14.91 24.47
C VAL A 29 62.58 -15.77 23.94
N GLU A 30 62.08 -16.69 24.77
CA GLU A 30 60.99 -17.61 24.44
C GLU A 30 59.81 -17.44 25.38
N LEU A 31 58.79 -16.71 24.93
CA LEU A 31 57.55 -16.43 25.65
C LEU A 31 56.48 -17.49 25.32
N ASP A 32 55.38 -17.50 26.07
CA ASP A 32 54.32 -18.52 25.96
C ASP A 32 53.71 -18.68 24.56
N ASP A 33 53.62 -17.59 23.80
CA ASP A 33 52.99 -17.56 22.46
C ASP A 33 53.91 -17.09 21.33
N MET A 34 55.13 -16.60 21.61
CA MET A 34 56.14 -16.23 20.62
C MET A 34 57.57 -16.40 21.13
N ALA A 35 58.53 -16.62 20.25
CA ALA A 35 59.97 -16.58 20.54
C ALA A 35 60.72 -15.67 19.57
N CYS A 36 61.90 -15.20 19.98
CA CYS A 36 62.72 -14.24 19.26
C CYS A 36 64.21 -14.52 19.50
N TRP A 37 64.98 -14.78 18.43
CA TRP A 37 66.43 -14.98 18.43
C TRP A 37 67.10 -13.85 17.67
N VAL A 38 68.20 -13.31 18.20
CA VAL A 38 68.87 -12.14 17.65
C VAL A 38 70.38 -12.35 17.70
N VAL A 39 71.02 -12.39 16.53
CA VAL A 39 72.48 -12.45 16.37
C VAL A 39 72.94 -11.15 15.73
N ALA A 40 73.96 -10.52 16.31
CA ALA A 40 74.60 -9.34 15.75
C ALA A 40 76.12 -9.49 15.74
N ASP A 41 76.75 -8.74 14.83
CA ASP A 41 78.20 -8.68 14.56
C ASP A 41 78.62 -7.21 14.63
N GLY A 42 79.60 -6.90 15.48
CA GLY A 42 80.07 -5.54 15.74
C GLY A 42 81.10 -5.07 14.71
N LEU A 43 80.72 -4.11 13.87
CA LEU A 43 81.53 -3.66 12.72
C LEU A 43 82.45 -2.48 13.05
N ASP A 44 82.91 -2.40 14.29
CA ASP A 44 83.75 -1.33 14.81
C ASP A 44 84.85 -1.85 15.76
N ALA A 45 85.90 -1.05 15.90
CA ALA A 45 87.10 -1.38 16.65
C ALA A 45 87.11 -0.75 18.06
N ASP A 46 85.95 -0.36 18.59
CA ASP A 46 85.85 0.23 19.92
C ASP A 46 86.14 -0.83 21.01
N ARG A 47 86.56 -0.42 22.21
CA ARG A 47 86.91 -1.31 23.32
C ARG A 47 86.06 -1.10 24.58
N GLU A 48 85.27 -0.04 24.62
CA GLU A 48 84.41 0.33 25.76
C GLU A 48 82.91 0.13 25.43
N ALA A 49 82.54 0.18 24.14
CA ALA A 49 81.18 -0.03 23.65
C ALA A 49 81.07 -1.27 22.75
N ASP A 50 80.02 -2.07 22.96
CA ASP A 50 79.72 -3.27 22.20
C ASP A 50 78.43 -3.09 21.38
N SER A 51 78.59 -2.64 20.14
CA SER A 51 77.51 -2.31 19.21
C SER A 51 76.52 -3.46 18.98
N ALA A 52 77.02 -4.70 18.89
CA ALA A 52 76.21 -5.89 18.75
C ALA A 52 75.32 -6.13 19.99
N GLU A 53 75.90 -6.04 21.20
CA GLU A 53 75.17 -6.16 22.46
C GLU A 53 74.07 -5.11 22.57
N MET A 54 74.38 -3.85 22.26
CA MET A 54 73.41 -2.75 22.29
C MET A 54 72.19 -3.03 21.39
N VAL A 55 72.41 -3.32 20.09
CA VAL A 55 71.27 -3.51 19.18
C VAL A 55 70.43 -4.74 19.56
N VAL A 56 71.07 -5.82 20.02
CA VAL A 56 70.38 -7.03 20.49
C VAL A 56 69.53 -6.74 21.73
N LYS A 57 70.11 -6.11 22.77
CA LYS A 57 69.39 -5.81 24.02
C LYS A 57 68.21 -4.85 23.79
N SER A 58 68.36 -3.86 22.91
CA SER A 58 67.28 -2.94 22.55
C SER A 58 66.10 -3.66 21.88
N ILE A 59 66.39 -4.48 20.86
CA ILE A 59 65.37 -5.24 20.12
C ILE A 59 64.67 -6.24 21.04
N LEU A 60 65.41 -6.99 21.87
CA LEU A 60 64.84 -7.95 22.81
C LEU A 60 64.03 -7.27 23.92
N GLY A 61 64.46 -6.11 24.42
CA GLY A 61 63.68 -5.33 25.37
C GLY A 61 62.31 -4.93 24.82
N ARG A 62 62.29 -4.35 23.61
CA ARG A 62 61.04 -3.99 22.90
C ARG A 62 60.18 -5.18 22.54
N PHE A 63 60.80 -6.29 22.13
CA PHE A 63 60.07 -7.51 21.83
C PHE A 63 59.42 -8.11 23.08
N THR A 64 60.13 -8.15 24.21
CA THR A 64 59.61 -8.67 25.48
C THR A 64 58.47 -7.79 26.02
N GLU A 65 58.59 -6.46 25.90
CA GLU A 65 57.53 -5.51 26.28
C GLU A 65 56.27 -5.69 25.42
N LYS A 66 56.43 -5.88 24.10
CA LYS A 66 55.33 -5.97 23.13
C LYS A 66 55.61 -7.03 22.05
N PRO A 67 55.39 -8.33 22.33
CA PRO A 67 55.67 -9.41 21.39
C PRO A 67 54.86 -9.27 20.09
N THR A 68 55.51 -9.47 18.95
CA THR A 68 54.88 -9.21 17.64
C THR A 68 55.52 -9.92 16.48
N MET A 69 54.68 -10.44 15.59
CA MET A 69 55.03 -11.01 14.28
C MET A 69 54.60 -10.09 13.11
N SER A 70 54.44 -8.79 13.36
CA SER A 70 54.11 -7.78 12.35
C SER A 70 55.38 -7.17 11.75
N PRO A 71 55.62 -7.29 10.42
CA PRO A 71 56.82 -6.75 9.78
C PRO A 71 57.05 -5.26 10.04
N LEU A 72 55.98 -4.46 10.08
CA LEU A 72 56.05 -3.02 10.36
C LEU A 72 56.57 -2.72 11.77
N ARG A 73 56.18 -3.53 12.77
CA ARG A 73 56.66 -3.35 14.15
C ARG A 73 58.09 -3.84 14.33
N LEU A 74 58.49 -4.91 13.65
CA LEU A 74 59.86 -5.40 13.66
C LEU A 74 60.81 -4.41 12.96
N LYS A 75 60.42 -3.83 11.81
CA LYS A 75 61.15 -2.70 11.20
C LYS A 75 61.31 -1.55 12.19
N ARG A 76 60.26 -1.21 12.95
CA ARG A 76 60.34 -0.17 13.99
C ARG A 76 61.29 -0.52 15.14
N TYR A 77 61.29 -1.75 15.66
CA TYR A 77 62.23 -2.14 16.73
C TYR A 77 63.69 -2.05 16.26
N MET A 78 63.95 -2.40 15.00
CA MET A 78 65.27 -2.19 14.38
C MET A 78 65.60 -0.70 14.19
N GLN A 79 64.63 0.14 13.84
CA GLN A 79 64.81 1.59 13.73
C GLN A 79 65.10 2.24 15.11
N GLU A 80 64.36 1.87 16.16
CA GLU A 80 64.61 2.33 17.53
C GLU A 80 66.01 1.90 18.03
N ALA A 81 66.45 0.68 17.72
CA ALA A 81 67.82 0.22 18.03
C ALA A 81 68.90 0.93 17.19
N HIS A 82 68.62 1.22 15.91
CA HIS A 82 69.51 1.99 15.04
C HIS A 82 69.70 3.44 15.54
N GLU A 83 68.61 4.09 15.94
CA GLU A 83 68.61 5.44 16.50
C GLU A 83 69.41 5.48 17.81
N TRP A 84 69.17 4.55 18.74
CA TRP A 84 69.95 4.47 19.98
C TRP A 84 71.45 4.23 19.73
N LEU A 85 71.83 3.32 18.82
CA LEU A 85 73.23 3.10 18.47
C LEU A 85 73.89 4.36 17.89
N ARG A 86 73.15 5.18 17.15
CA ARG A 86 73.62 6.48 16.64
C ARG A 86 73.75 7.53 17.72
N GLU A 87 72.84 7.56 18.70
CA GLU A 87 72.91 8.49 19.83
C GLU A 87 74.11 8.24 20.74
N GLU A 88 74.56 6.99 20.85
CA GLU A 88 75.76 6.59 21.60
C GLU A 88 77.06 6.70 20.78
N SER A 89 76.97 6.79 19.44
CA SER A 89 78.10 6.99 18.51
C SER A 89 78.80 8.37 18.62
N ARG A 90 78.89 8.97 19.80
CA ARG A 90 79.34 10.35 20.02
C ARG A 90 80.86 10.52 19.94
N ARG A 91 81.60 9.49 20.39
CA ARG A 91 83.08 9.50 20.42
C ARG A 91 83.66 8.61 19.33
N VAL A 92 83.03 7.46 19.09
CA VAL A 92 83.48 6.43 18.14
C VAL A 92 82.29 5.98 17.29
N ARG A 93 82.55 5.54 16.07
CA ARG A 93 81.53 5.27 15.07
C ARG A 93 80.99 3.84 15.22
N LEU A 94 80.06 3.65 16.15
CA LEU A 94 79.42 2.37 16.43
C LEU A 94 78.62 1.87 15.22
N LYS A 95 78.77 0.58 14.89
CA LYS A 95 78.13 -0.08 13.75
C LYS A 95 77.87 -1.55 14.06
N ALA A 96 76.78 -2.10 13.54
CA ALA A 96 76.53 -3.54 13.64
C ALA A 96 75.86 -4.12 12.40
N SER A 97 76.14 -5.40 12.13
CA SER A 97 75.28 -6.27 11.35
C SER A 97 74.36 -7.08 12.27
N LEU A 98 73.20 -7.51 11.77
CA LEU A 98 72.14 -8.12 12.57
C LEU A 98 71.28 -9.05 11.72
N ILE A 99 70.97 -10.23 12.26
CA ILE A 99 69.86 -11.09 11.84
C ILE A 99 68.95 -11.38 13.05
N LEU A 100 67.66 -11.13 12.87
CA LEU A 100 66.59 -11.33 13.84
C LEU A 100 65.64 -12.40 13.29
N VAL A 101 65.26 -13.39 14.10
CA VAL A 101 64.20 -14.36 13.79
C VAL A 101 63.14 -14.32 14.89
N VAL A 102 61.88 -14.14 14.50
CA VAL A 102 60.73 -14.20 15.41
C VAL A 102 59.79 -15.32 14.95
N THR A 103 59.22 -16.06 15.89
CA THR A 103 58.19 -17.07 15.61
C THR A 103 56.97 -16.92 16.53
N ASP A 104 55.79 -17.36 16.04
CA ASP A 104 54.61 -17.67 16.87
C ASP A 104 54.45 -19.18 17.10
N TYR A 105 55.58 -19.91 17.09
CA TYR A 105 55.76 -21.37 17.07
C TYR A 105 55.13 -22.10 15.87
N SER A 106 54.36 -21.42 15.02
CA SER A 106 53.72 -21.98 13.82
C SER A 106 54.33 -21.45 12.53
N LYS A 107 54.80 -20.20 12.56
CA LYS A 107 55.40 -19.47 11.44
C LYS A 107 56.57 -18.66 11.95
N MET A 108 57.52 -18.35 11.10
CA MET A 108 58.61 -17.40 11.38
C MET A 108 58.53 -16.15 10.49
N VAL A 109 59.12 -15.07 10.99
CA VAL A 109 59.49 -13.85 10.25
C VAL A 109 60.92 -13.53 10.65
N TRP A 110 61.78 -13.24 9.68
CA TRP A 110 63.13 -12.76 9.96
C TRP A 110 63.32 -11.34 9.45
N ALA A 111 64.32 -10.65 10.00
CA ALA A 111 64.72 -9.32 9.56
C ALA A 111 66.24 -9.19 9.60
N VAL A 112 66.81 -8.50 8.61
CA VAL A 112 68.27 -8.39 8.44
C VAL A 112 68.69 -6.94 8.24
N ALA A 113 69.86 -6.61 8.82
CA ALA A 113 70.62 -5.40 8.55
C ALA A 113 72.11 -5.79 8.36
N GLY A 114 72.65 -5.59 7.15
CA GLY A 114 74.00 -6.03 6.79
C GLY A 114 74.07 -7.49 6.32
N HIS A 115 75.09 -8.22 6.76
CA HIS A 115 75.51 -9.55 6.29
C HIS A 115 75.57 -10.67 7.34
N ALA A 116 75.02 -10.49 8.55
CA ALA A 116 74.64 -11.62 9.39
C ALA A 116 73.50 -12.41 8.70
N ARG A 117 73.59 -13.74 8.68
CA ARG A 117 72.76 -14.60 7.83
C ARG A 117 71.83 -15.52 8.63
N LEU A 118 70.67 -15.80 8.04
CA LEU A 118 69.80 -16.94 8.36
C LEU A 118 69.91 -17.96 7.23
N TYR A 119 70.16 -19.22 7.58
CA TYR A 119 69.90 -20.39 6.74
C TYR A 119 68.72 -21.16 7.34
N HIS A 120 67.75 -21.54 6.51
CA HIS A 120 66.61 -22.38 6.89
C HIS A 120 66.73 -23.70 6.16
N PHE A 121 66.88 -24.79 6.91
CA PHE A 121 66.91 -26.16 6.41
C PHE A 121 65.59 -26.87 6.70
N ARG A 122 65.16 -27.73 5.78
CA ARG A 122 63.95 -28.55 5.91
C ARG A 122 64.17 -29.90 5.24
N GLY A 123 64.11 -30.99 6.01
CA GLY A 123 64.30 -32.35 5.49
C GLY A 123 65.67 -32.57 4.84
N GLY A 124 66.75 -32.18 5.53
CA GLY A 124 68.13 -32.37 5.06
C GLY A 124 68.53 -31.50 3.86
N ARG A 125 67.80 -30.41 3.57
CA ARG A 125 68.08 -29.51 2.43
C ARG A 125 67.92 -28.04 2.82
N LEU A 126 68.71 -27.17 2.21
CA LEU A 126 68.53 -25.73 2.34
C LEU A 126 67.22 -25.30 1.66
N PHE A 127 66.25 -24.86 2.45
CA PHE A 127 64.96 -24.35 2.03
C PHE A 127 65.01 -22.85 1.70
N GLY A 128 65.86 -22.08 2.39
CA GLY A 128 66.08 -20.66 2.11
C GLY A 128 67.27 -20.06 2.85
N ARG A 129 67.74 -18.90 2.37
CA ARG A 129 68.79 -18.08 2.98
C ARG A 129 68.33 -16.62 3.01
N SER A 130 68.68 -15.85 4.03
CA SER A 130 68.55 -14.39 3.99
C SER A 130 69.50 -13.80 2.93
N GLN A 131 69.10 -12.70 2.28
CA GLN A 131 69.99 -11.95 1.40
C GLN A 131 70.75 -10.89 2.20
N ASP A 132 72.03 -10.72 1.89
CA ASP A 132 72.91 -9.74 2.53
C ASP A 132 72.58 -8.34 2.00
N GLN A 133 72.66 -7.30 2.84
CA GLN A 133 72.50 -5.92 2.38
C GLN A 133 73.86 -5.33 1.93
N SER A 134 74.56 -6.04 1.03
CA SER A 134 75.88 -5.70 0.49
C SER A 134 75.86 -5.34 -1.00
N LEU A 135 76.91 -4.68 -1.48
CA LEU A 135 77.06 -4.33 -2.89
C LEU A 135 77.17 -5.57 -3.77
N ALA A 136 77.87 -6.62 -3.34
CA ALA A 136 77.90 -7.90 -4.08
C ALA A 136 76.49 -8.51 -4.24
N GLN A 137 75.65 -8.50 -3.20
CA GLN A 137 74.27 -8.99 -3.32
C GLN A 137 73.43 -8.07 -4.22
N ALA A 138 73.67 -6.76 -4.24
CA ALA A 138 73.01 -5.84 -5.17
C ALA A 138 73.40 -6.11 -6.63
N MET A 139 74.69 -6.34 -6.91
CA MET A 139 75.20 -6.73 -8.23
C MET A 139 74.65 -8.09 -8.69
N ALA A 140 74.44 -9.04 -7.77
CA ALA A 140 73.78 -10.30 -8.11
C ALA A 140 72.28 -10.09 -8.41
N ASN A 141 71.61 -9.26 -7.62
CA ASN A 141 70.20 -8.91 -7.82
C ASN A 141 69.95 -8.12 -9.13
N SER A 142 70.94 -7.39 -9.66
CA SER A 142 70.91 -6.74 -10.98
C SER A 142 71.36 -7.65 -12.14
N GLY A 143 71.93 -8.82 -11.84
CA GLY A 143 72.45 -9.77 -12.83
C GLY A 143 73.86 -9.47 -13.34
N GLU A 144 74.59 -8.56 -12.71
CA GLU A 144 75.99 -8.24 -13.03
C GLU A 144 76.96 -9.36 -12.61
N ILE A 145 76.63 -10.10 -11.54
CA ILE A 145 77.32 -11.33 -11.13
C ILE A 145 76.32 -12.46 -10.88
N SER A 146 76.79 -13.71 -10.86
CA SER A 146 75.95 -14.85 -10.49
C SER A 146 75.79 -14.98 -8.97
N ASP A 147 74.68 -15.57 -8.50
CA ASP A 147 74.47 -15.84 -7.06
C ASP A 147 75.61 -16.63 -6.41
N ALA A 148 76.25 -17.54 -7.16
CA ALA A 148 77.38 -18.33 -6.68
C ALA A 148 78.68 -17.52 -6.53
N ALA A 149 78.79 -16.35 -7.18
CA ALA A 149 79.95 -15.48 -7.06
C ALA A 149 79.91 -14.60 -5.80
N ILE A 150 78.73 -14.38 -5.18
CA ILE A 150 78.54 -13.47 -4.05
C ILE A 150 79.48 -13.81 -2.89
N ASP A 151 79.52 -15.08 -2.48
CA ASP A 151 80.25 -15.55 -1.29
C ASP A 151 81.77 -15.36 -1.40
N HIS A 152 82.30 -15.24 -2.63
CA HIS A 152 83.72 -15.00 -2.90
C HIS A 152 84.01 -13.59 -3.46
N HIS A 153 83.00 -12.76 -3.66
CA HIS A 153 83.16 -11.43 -4.25
C HIS A 153 83.91 -10.47 -3.31
N ALA A 154 84.74 -9.58 -3.87
CA ALA A 154 85.48 -8.58 -3.09
C ALA A 154 84.53 -7.60 -2.36
N GLU A 155 83.46 -7.17 -3.02
CA GLU A 155 82.47 -6.23 -2.48
C GLU A 155 81.45 -6.87 -1.50
N ARG A 156 81.67 -8.11 -1.03
CA ARG A 156 80.72 -8.79 -0.12
C ARG A 156 80.56 -8.10 1.23
N HIS A 157 81.62 -7.42 1.69
CA HIS A 157 81.62 -6.63 2.94
C HIS A 157 81.22 -5.16 2.74
N ASN A 158 81.00 -4.71 1.50
CA ASN A 158 80.62 -3.33 1.24
C ASN A 158 79.11 -3.15 1.51
N LEU A 159 78.76 -2.96 2.78
CA LEU A 159 77.37 -2.96 3.25
C LEU A 159 76.62 -1.70 2.83
N LEU A 160 75.61 -1.88 1.98
CA LEU A 160 74.69 -0.84 1.53
C LEU A 160 73.66 -0.47 2.60
N ASN A 161 73.41 -1.32 3.60
CA ASN A 161 72.60 -0.99 4.77
C ASN A 161 73.02 -1.81 6.01
N TYR A 162 73.21 -1.14 7.15
CA TYR A 162 73.71 -1.71 8.41
C TYR A 162 73.28 -0.83 9.60
N MET A 163 73.35 -1.35 10.83
CA MET A 163 73.01 -0.59 12.04
C MET A 163 74.02 0.52 12.29
N GLY A 164 73.56 1.68 12.74
CA GLY A 164 74.42 2.84 12.99
C GLY A 164 74.80 3.65 11.75
N ARG A 165 74.47 3.24 10.51
CA ARG A 165 74.78 3.99 9.27
C ARG A 165 74.34 5.48 9.31
N PRO A 166 75.01 6.40 8.59
CA PRO A 166 74.67 7.83 8.65
C PRO A 166 73.36 8.17 7.93
N ASP A 167 73.10 7.52 6.80
CA ASP A 167 71.96 7.78 5.91
C ASP A 167 70.67 7.10 6.39
N ALA A 168 69.63 7.12 5.54
CA ALA A 168 68.38 6.41 5.76
C ALA A 168 68.61 4.90 6.00
N PHE A 169 68.01 4.38 7.08
CA PHE A 169 68.14 2.99 7.49
C PHE A 169 66.90 2.16 7.10
N GLU A 170 67.13 1.19 6.21
CA GLU A 170 66.09 0.40 5.55
C GLU A 170 66.33 -1.11 5.75
N PRO A 171 66.10 -1.65 6.96
CA PRO A 171 66.24 -3.08 7.20
C PRO A 171 65.18 -3.87 6.43
N PHE A 172 65.56 -5.02 5.90
CA PHE A 172 64.64 -5.95 5.28
C PHE A 172 63.87 -6.73 6.35
N VAL A 173 62.57 -6.97 6.13
CA VAL A 173 61.74 -7.85 6.97
C VAL A 173 60.95 -8.81 6.07
N SER A 174 61.00 -10.09 6.39
CA SER A 174 60.41 -11.14 5.56
C SER A 174 58.88 -11.18 5.63
N LYS A 175 58.27 -11.90 4.68
CA LYS A 175 56.90 -12.42 4.83
C LYS A 175 56.89 -13.55 5.86
N LYS A 176 55.71 -13.85 6.42
CA LYS A 176 55.52 -14.99 7.32
C LYS A 176 55.72 -16.31 6.58
N VAL A 177 56.72 -17.09 6.96
CA VAL A 177 57.00 -18.42 6.41
C VAL A 177 56.50 -19.49 7.40
N PRO A 178 55.71 -20.49 6.97
CA PRO A 178 55.26 -21.56 7.85
C PRO A 178 56.44 -22.46 8.27
N LEU A 179 56.51 -22.78 9.55
CA LEU A 179 57.42 -23.77 10.09
C LEU A 179 56.82 -25.18 9.95
N SER A 180 57.68 -26.18 9.90
CA SER A 180 57.34 -27.61 9.89
C SER A 180 58.13 -28.35 10.96
N ASP A 181 57.64 -29.51 11.37
CA ASP A 181 58.38 -30.39 12.28
C ASP A 181 59.66 -30.88 11.56
N GLY A 182 60.81 -30.79 12.23
CA GLY A 182 62.12 -31.07 11.65
C GLY A 182 62.73 -29.94 10.80
N ASP A 183 62.22 -28.70 10.92
CA ASP A 183 62.95 -27.53 10.41
C ASP A 183 64.16 -27.21 11.30
N VAL A 184 65.26 -26.80 10.69
CA VAL A 184 66.45 -26.29 11.41
C VAL A 184 66.78 -24.89 10.90
N LEU A 185 66.99 -23.95 11.82
CA LEU A 185 67.38 -22.58 11.53
C LEU A 185 68.82 -22.37 12.03
N LEU A 186 69.70 -21.90 11.17
CA LEU A 186 71.06 -21.49 11.52
C LEU A 186 71.18 -19.97 11.36
N LEU A 187 71.37 -19.24 12.45
CA LEU A 187 71.71 -17.82 12.44
C LEU A 187 73.22 -17.70 12.64
N CYS A 188 73.93 -16.92 11.83
CA CYS A 188 75.39 -16.84 11.92
C CYS A 188 75.97 -15.50 11.44
N THR A 189 77.14 -15.16 11.98
CA THR A 189 77.96 -13.98 11.61
C THR A 189 78.98 -14.32 10.51
N PRO A 190 79.61 -13.32 9.88
CA PRO A 190 80.53 -13.53 8.74
C PRO A 190 81.70 -14.47 9.04
N GLY A 191 82.30 -14.38 10.22
CA GLY A 191 83.42 -15.25 10.60
C GLY A 191 83.09 -16.74 10.54
N LEU A 192 81.81 -17.13 10.67
CA LEU A 192 81.38 -18.50 10.40
C LEU A 192 81.20 -18.75 8.91
N TRP A 193 80.29 -18.01 8.24
CA TRP A 193 79.81 -18.40 6.90
C TRP A 193 80.82 -18.15 5.77
N GLU A 194 81.84 -17.32 6.00
CA GLU A 194 82.94 -17.15 5.04
C GLU A 194 83.86 -18.36 5.00
N GLU A 195 84.12 -18.97 6.16
CA GLU A 195 85.00 -20.14 6.26
C GLU A 195 84.22 -21.46 6.13
N VAL A 196 82.97 -21.54 6.61
CA VAL A 196 82.13 -22.76 6.47
C VAL A 196 81.15 -22.60 5.31
N HIS A 197 81.31 -23.43 4.28
CA HIS A 197 80.52 -23.37 3.06
C HIS A 197 79.24 -24.20 3.15
N ARG A 198 78.28 -23.92 2.25
CA ARG A 198 76.93 -24.53 2.25
C ARG A 198 76.91 -26.07 2.24
N LEU A 199 77.88 -26.71 1.58
CA LEU A 199 77.97 -28.18 1.55
C LEU A 199 78.38 -28.71 2.92
N GLU A 200 79.43 -28.14 3.51
CA GLU A 200 79.88 -28.47 4.87
C GLU A 200 78.79 -28.23 5.92
N MET A 201 77.98 -27.18 5.75
CA MET A 201 76.77 -26.96 6.58
C MET A 201 75.66 -28.00 6.40
N LEU A 202 75.57 -28.66 5.24
CA LEU A 202 74.61 -29.73 5.00
C LEU A 202 75.14 -31.08 5.50
N ASP A 203 76.43 -31.34 5.31
CA ASP A 203 77.09 -32.56 5.79
C ASP A 203 77.07 -32.60 7.33
N ALA A 204 77.43 -31.50 8.00
CA ALA A 204 77.32 -31.37 9.46
C ALA A 204 75.88 -31.50 9.98
N LEU A 205 74.89 -31.09 9.18
CA LEU A 205 73.47 -31.22 9.53
C LEU A 205 72.94 -32.66 9.35
N GLU A 206 73.57 -33.48 8.50
CA GLU A 206 73.19 -34.89 8.31
C GLU A 206 73.68 -35.77 9.47
N GLU A 207 74.83 -35.43 10.07
CA GLU A 207 75.40 -36.17 11.21
C GLU A 207 74.81 -35.74 12.57
N ALA A 208 74.45 -34.46 12.73
CA ALA A 208 73.91 -33.90 13.97
C ALA A 208 72.51 -34.42 14.33
N LYS A 209 72.28 -34.69 15.63
CA LYS A 209 70.97 -35.10 16.17
C LYS A 209 70.37 -34.04 17.07
N GLU A 210 71.22 -33.30 17.77
CA GLU A 210 70.88 -32.17 18.62
C GLU A 210 71.52 -30.89 18.06
N PRO A 211 71.00 -29.68 18.40
CA PRO A 211 71.57 -28.44 17.91
C PRO A 211 73.01 -28.18 18.36
N GLU A 212 73.44 -28.79 19.47
CA GLU A 212 74.80 -28.74 20.02
C GLU A 212 75.77 -29.49 19.10
N ASP A 213 75.49 -30.75 18.76
CA ASP A 213 76.25 -31.53 17.75
C ASP A 213 76.50 -30.71 16.47
N PHE A 214 75.49 -29.97 16.02
CA PHE A 214 75.57 -29.15 14.80
C PHE A 214 76.45 -27.91 14.97
N THR A 215 76.34 -27.17 16.08
CA THR A 215 77.19 -25.99 16.33
C THR A 215 78.65 -26.37 16.47
N ASP A 216 78.92 -27.46 17.18
CA ASP A 216 80.27 -27.94 17.49
C ASP A 216 80.94 -28.48 16.22
N THR A 217 80.22 -29.24 15.40
CA THR A 217 80.73 -29.73 14.09
C THR A 217 81.04 -28.56 13.13
N LEU A 218 80.23 -27.49 13.14
CA LEU A 218 80.51 -26.29 12.33
C LEU A 218 81.76 -25.54 12.82
N GLU A 219 81.99 -25.48 14.13
CA GLU A 219 83.21 -24.92 14.73
C GLU A 219 84.44 -25.77 14.39
N ASP A 220 84.37 -27.10 14.55
CA ASP A 220 85.44 -28.03 14.17
C ASP A 220 85.81 -27.89 12.68
N VAL A 221 84.82 -27.80 11.78
CA VAL A 221 85.04 -27.55 10.35
C VAL A 221 85.76 -26.22 10.13
N LEU A 222 85.36 -25.14 10.82
CA LEU A 222 86.00 -23.83 10.73
C LEU A 222 87.47 -23.88 11.20
N LEU A 223 87.71 -24.47 12.37
CA LEU A 223 89.04 -24.56 12.99
C LEU A 223 89.98 -25.51 12.22
N SER A 224 89.45 -26.56 11.59
CA SER A 224 90.21 -27.51 10.77
C SER A 224 90.93 -26.86 9.58
N LYS A 225 90.49 -25.68 9.14
CA LYS A 225 91.07 -24.92 8.01
C LYS A 225 92.37 -24.20 8.39
N GLN A 226 92.80 -24.25 9.65
CA GLN A 226 94.11 -23.81 10.15
C GLN A 226 94.54 -22.41 9.64
N ARG A 227 93.59 -21.46 9.63
CA ARG A 227 93.87 -20.07 9.26
C ARG A 227 94.83 -19.43 10.25
N GLY A 228 95.75 -18.59 9.75
CA GLY A 228 96.69 -17.85 10.60
C GLY A 228 96.03 -16.80 11.50
N THR A 229 94.81 -16.37 11.14
CA THR A 229 93.93 -15.52 11.95
C THR A 229 92.51 -16.03 11.78
N VAL A 230 91.79 -16.21 12.89
CA VAL A 230 90.36 -16.54 12.93
C VAL A 230 89.61 -15.30 13.43
N ASN A 231 88.58 -14.88 12.68
CA ASN A 231 87.73 -13.73 13.03
C ASN A 231 86.81 -14.05 14.23
N ASN A 232 86.07 -13.06 14.72
CA ASN A 232 84.91 -13.32 15.57
C ASN A 232 83.88 -14.15 14.78
N TYR A 233 83.37 -15.22 15.39
CA TYR A 233 82.36 -16.07 14.78
C TYR A 233 81.29 -16.48 15.78
N THR A 234 80.06 -16.56 15.29
CA THR A 234 78.89 -17.00 16.04
C THR A 234 78.02 -17.86 15.15
N ALA A 235 77.61 -19.02 15.66
CA ALA A 235 76.65 -19.93 15.05
C ALA A 235 75.55 -20.24 16.07
N VAL A 236 74.28 -20.11 15.68
CA VAL A 236 73.13 -20.42 16.52
C VAL A 236 72.21 -21.38 15.77
N ALA A 237 72.07 -22.59 16.31
CA ALA A 237 71.19 -23.62 15.78
C ALA A 237 69.87 -23.65 16.56
N VAL A 238 68.74 -23.47 15.86
CA VAL A 238 67.38 -23.60 16.43
C VAL A 238 66.67 -24.75 15.71
N TYR A 239 66.48 -25.86 16.42
CA TYR A 239 65.84 -27.07 15.94
C TYR A 239 64.35 -27.05 16.28
N VAL A 240 63.49 -27.09 15.26
CA VAL A 240 62.02 -27.11 15.39
C VAL A 240 61.53 -28.56 15.36
N ASN A 241 61.82 -29.31 16.42
CA ASN A 241 61.39 -30.70 16.57
C ASN A 241 59.88 -30.87 16.39
N LYS A 242 59.09 -29.88 16.84
CA LYS A 242 57.64 -29.86 16.69
C LYS A 242 57.11 -28.44 16.55
N ALA A 243 56.52 -28.11 15.40
CA ALA A 243 55.88 -26.83 15.16
C ALA A 243 54.43 -26.81 15.70
N PHE A 244 53.98 -25.66 16.19
CA PHE A 244 52.59 -25.47 16.61
C PHE A 244 51.64 -25.45 15.41
N LYS A 245 50.63 -26.33 15.42
CA LYS A 245 49.63 -26.45 14.34
C LYS A 245 48.27 -25.95 14.81
N GLU A 246 47.80 -24.81 14.28
CA GLU A 246 46.45 -24.29 14.55
C GLU A 246 45.38 -25.24 13.99
N ASP A 247 44.46 -25.77 14.83
CA ASP A 247 43.36 -26.62 14.37
C ASP A 247 42.39 -25.84 13.43
N PRO A 248 42.31 -26.18 12.14
CA PRO A 248 41.51 -25.44 11.16
C PRO A 248 40.00 -25.52 11.42
N LYS A 249 39.53 -26.51 12.19
CA LYS A 249 38.09 -26.74 12.43
C LYS A 249 37.41 -25.60 13.20
N LYS A 250 38.16 -24.82 14.00
CA LYS A 250 37.62 -23.71 14.81
C LYS A 250 37.14 -22.53 13.95
N LYS A 251 37.89 -22.17 12.88
CA LYS A 251 37.54 -21.06 11.97
C LYS A 251 36.34 -21.42 11.09
N TRP A 252 36.27 -22.66 10.60
CA TRP A 252 35.18 -23.11 9.72
C TRP A 252 33.83 -23.27 10.45
N ARG A 253 33.84 -23.69 11.73
CA ARG A 253 32.65 -23.71 12.60
C ARG A 253 32.06 -22.31 12.85
N GLN A 254 32.89 -21.28 12.97
CA GLN A 254 32.45 -19.89 13.08
C GLN A 254 31.77 -19.42 11.79
N LEU A 255 32.42 -19.64 10.63
CA LEU A 255 31.90 -19.23 9.32
C LEU A 255 30.52 -19.82 9.01
N LYS A 256 30.29 -21.10 9.36
CA LYS A 256 28.98 -21.75 9.21
C LYS A 256 27.86 -21.07 10.01
N LYS A 257 28.14 -20.60 11.24
CA LYS A 257 27.14 -19.89 12.07
C LYS A 257 26.74 -18.57 11.43
N TRP A 258 27.72 -17.81 10.92
CA TRP A 258 27.48 -16.55 10.22
C TRP A 258 26.69 -16.75 8.91
N LEU A 259 27.00 -17.79 8.13
CA LEU A 259 26.24 -18.14 6.92
C LEU A 259 24.77 -18.46 7.21
N ILE A 260 24.49 -19.26 8.24
CA ILE A 260 23.11 -19.59 8.64
C ILE A 260 22.36 -18.34 9.10
N ALA A 261 23.00 -17.49 9.92
CA ALA A 261 22.41 -16.23 10.37
C ALA A 261 22.11 -15.27 9.19
N LEU A 262 23.02 -15.18 8.20
CA LEU A 262 22.84 -14.35 7.02
C LEU A 262 21.69 -14.85 6.14
N VAL A 263 21.54 -16.16 5.95
CA VAL A 263 20.40 -16.75 5.22
C VAL A 263 19.08 -16.46 5.94
N ILE A 264 19.01 -16.60 7.27
CA ILE A 264 17.81 -16.25 8.05
C ILE A 264 17.48 -14.76 7.90
N LEU A 265 18.48 -13.89 7.96
CA LEU A 265 18.30 -12.43 7.82
C LEU A 265 17.87 -12.05 6.39
N ALA A 266 18.40 -12.72 5.37
CA ALA A 266 17.98 -12.54 3.98
C ALA A 266 16.53 -13.02 3.73
N VAL A 267 16.12 -14.15 4.32
CA VAL A 267 14.72 -14.64 4.25
C VAL A 267 13.77 -13.71 5.01
N ALA A 268 14.16 -13.22 6.19
CA ALA A 268 13.36 -12.26 6.96
C ALA A 268 13.24 -10.91 6.23
N GLY A 269 14.34 -10.38 5.70
CA GLY A 269 14.36 -9.14 4.92
C GLY A 269 13.58 -9.25 3.62
N GLY A 270 13.79 -10.32 2.85
CA GLY A 270 13.03 -10.60 1.62
C GLY A 270 11.54 -10.81 1.90
N GLY A 271 11.19 -11.50 2.99
CA GLY A 271 9.81 -11.66 3.44
C GLY A 271 9.15 -10.33 3.82
N ALA A 272 9.86 -9.46 4.55
CA ALA A 272 9.37 -8.12 4.89
C ALA A 272 9.15 -7.25 3.65
N ILE A 273 10.10 -7.26 2.69
CA ILE A 273 9.99 -6.54 1.41
C ILE A 273 8.81 -7.08 0.58
N TYR A 274 8.62 -8.40 0.50
CA TYR A 274 7.49 -9.01 -0.19
C TYR A 274 6.14 -8.63 0.44
N LEU A 275 6.03 -8.68 1.77
CA LEU A 275 4.80 -8.28 2.48
C LEU A 275 4.49 -6.80 2.28
N TYR A 276 5.50 -5.93 2.33
CA TYR A 276 5.35 -4.49 2.06
C TYR A 276 4.89 -4.24 0.61
N ALA A 277 5.55 -4.85 -0.38
CA ALA A 277 5.14 -4.75 -1.79
C ALA A 277 3.70 -5.25 -2.03
N LYS A 278 3.32 -6.36 -1.40
CA LYS A 278 1.95 -6.94 -1.46
C LYS A 278 0.90 -6.12 -0.69
N GLU A 279 1.31 -5.25 0.23
CA GLU A 279 0.40 -4.28 0.86
C GLU A 279 0.24 -3.03 0.00
N VAL A 280 1.32 -2.57 -0.64
CA VAL A 280 1.28 -1.45 -1.60
C VAL A 280 0.45 -1.82 -2.83
N SER A 281 0.61 -3.01 -3.42
CA SER A 281 -0.16 -3.42 -4.61
C SER A 281 -1.67 -3.47 -4.31
N ARG A 282 -2.08 -4.07 -3.18
CA ARG A 282 -3.49 -4.12 -2.76
C ARG A 282 -4.09 -2.74 -2.45
N LYS A 283 -3.28 -1.76 -2.04
CA LYS A 283 -3.72 -0.36 -1.90
C LYS A 283 -3.82 0.34 -3.26
N ALA A 284 -2.92 0.05 -4.20
CA ALA A 284 -3.01 0.59 -5.56
C ALA A 284 -4.27 0.07 -6.28
N GLU A 285 -4.49 -1.24 -6.28
CA GLU A 285 -5.72 -1.89 -6.81
C GLU A 285 -6.98 -1.34 -6.12
N ALA A 286 -6.95 -1.14 -4.80
CA ALA A 286 -8.10 -0.59 -4.11
C ALA A 286 -8.38 0.88 -4.48
N ALA A 287 -7.34 1.67 -4.81
CA ALA A 287 -7.49 3.05 -5.26
C ALA A 287 -7.99 3.15 -6.71
N THR A 288 -7.53 2.29 -7.63
CA THR A 288 -8.04 2.27 -9.01
C THR A 288 -9.52 1.90 -9.06
N ASN A 289 -9.92 0.82 -8.38
CA ASN A 289 -11.31 0.38 -8.37
C ASN A 289 -12.23 1.39 -7.66
N MET A 290 -11.73 2.11 -6.65
CA MET A 290 -12.49 3.20 -6.01
C MET A 290 -12.83 4.32 -7.00
N ILE A 291 -11.88 4.69 -7.88
CA ILE A 291 -12.08 5.71 -8.91
C ILE A 291 -13.02 5.18 -10.01
N GLU A 292 -12.89 3.92 -10.41
CA GLU A 292 -13.76 3.28 -11.40
C GLU A 292 -15.22 3.21 -10.92
N PHE A 293 -15.47 2.70 -9.71
CA PHE A 293 -16.80 2.69 -9.10
C PHE A 293 -17.37 4.10 -8.93
N GLN A 294 -16.54 5.10 -8.58
CA GLN A 294 -16.98 6.49 -8.58
C GLN A 294 -17.41 6.95 -9.97
N GLN A 295 -16.62 6.70 -11.02
CA GLN A 295 -16.94 7.12 -12.39
C GLN A 295 -18.22 6.47 -12.90
N ASN A 296 -18.42 5.18 -12.61
CA ASN A 296 -19.67 4.48 -12.92
C ASN A 296 -20.87 5.10 -12.17
N ALA A 297 -20.73 5.37 -10.87
CA ALA A 297 -21.76 6.01 -10.06
C ALA A 297 -22.11 7.43 -10.53
N ASP A 298 -21.09 8.26 -10.80
CA ASP A 298 -21.23 9.63 -11.36
C ASP A 298 -21.86 9.59 -12.77
N THR A 299 -21.73 8.48 -13.51
CA THR A 299 -22.36 8.27 -14.83
C THR A 299 -23.83 7.85 -14.69
N TYR A 300 -24.13 6.80 -13.92
CA TYR A 300 -25.50 6.36 -13.67
C TYR A 300 -26.36 7.45 -13.02
N MET A 301 -25.77 8.29 -12.15
CA MET A 301 -26.43 9.47 -11.59
C MET A 301 -26.87 10.48 -12.67
N LYS A 302 -26.06 10.70 -13.72
CA LYS A 302 -26.39 11.61 -14.83
C LYS A 302 -27.40 11.00 -15.81
N GLU A 303 -27.41 9.68 -15.93
CA GLU A 303 -28.39 8.92 -16.72
C GLU A 303 -29.74 8.75 -16.00
N GLY A 304 -29.85 9.15 -14.72
CA GLY A 304 -31.04 8.99 -13.90
C GLY A 304 -31.24 7.58 -13.30
N ASP A 305 -30.29 6.66 -13.50
CA ASP A 305 -30.30 5.32 -12.90
C ASP A 305 -29.74 5.36 -11.46
N TYR A 306 -30.48 6.04 -10.58
CA TYR A 306 -30.08 6.23 -9.19
C TYR A 306 -29.93 4.90 -8.44
N ALA A 307 -30.66 3.84 -8.84
CA ALA A 307 -30.57 2.53 -8.22
C ALA A 307 -29.21 1.85 -8.46
N LYS A 308 -28.66 1.93 -9.68
CA LYS A 308 -27.27 1.51 -9.93
C LYS A 308 -26.27 2.44 -9.24
N ALA A 309 -26.50 3.76 -9.27
CA ALA A 309 -25.61 4.73 -8.62
C ALA A 309 -25.46 4.48 -7.11
N VAL A 310 -26.52 4.10 -6.39
CA VAL A 310 -26.46 3.68 -4.96
C VAL A 310 -25.43 2.54 -4.76
N ASN A 311 -25.49 1.50 -5.60
CA ASN A 311 -24.64 0.32 -5.48
C ASN A 311 -23.17 0.66 -5.76
N GLU A 312 -22.91 1.37 -6.86
CA GLU A 312 -21.55 1.78 -7.25
C GLU A 312 -20.92 2.73 -6.19
N TYR A 313 -21.65 3.70 -5.66
CA TYR A 313 -21.14 4.53 -4.54
C TYR A 313 -20.89 3.69 -3.27
N SER A 314 -21.66 2.63 -3.03
CA SER A 314 -21.42 1.74 -1.90
C SER A 314 -20.12 0.95 -2.06
N GLU A 315 -19.81 0.47 -3.27
CA GLU A 315 -18.53 -0.19 -3.53
C GLU A 315 -17.35 0.80 -3.51
N ALA A 316 -17.48 1.99 -4.10
CA ALA A 316 -16.49 3.06 -3.97
C ALA A 316 -16.17 3.38 -2.49
N ARG A 317 -17.21 3.47 -1.65
CA ARG A 317 -17.10 3.64 -0.20
C ARG A 317 -16.42 2.46 0.50
N ASN A 318 -16.73 1.22 0.12
CA ASN A 318 -16.08 0.02 0.66
C ASN A 318 -14.57 0.03 0.34
N MET A 319 -14.19 0.48 -0.86
CA MET A 319 -12.80 0.62 -1.26
C MET A 319 -12.10 1.76 -0.49
N ALA A 320 -12.73 2.93 -0.35
CA ALA A 320 -12.23 4.01 0.51
C ALA A 320 -11.99 3.54 1.97
N LYS A 321 -12.90 2.72 2.51
CA LYS A 321 -12.76 2.12 3.85
C LYS A 321 -11.57 1.16 3.95
N ARG A 322 -11.27 0.36 2.90
CA ARG A 322 -10.07 -0.49 2.83
C ARG A 322 -8.77 0.32 2.77
N LEU A 323 -8.79 1.45 2.06
CA LEU A 323 -7.68 2.41 1.98
C LEU A 323 -7.46 3.23 3.26
N LYS A 324 -8.43 3.21 4.19
CA LYS A 324 -8.54 4.10 5.36
C LYS A 324 -8.69 5.58 4.99
N ASP A 325 -9.14 5.87 3.76
CA ASP A 325 -9.48 7.22 3.32
C ASP A 325 -10.81 7.64 3.94
N ARG A 326 -10.75 8.53 4.94
CA ARG A 326 -11.95 9.06 5.59
C ARG A 326 -12.71 10.03 4.70
N TYR A 327 -12.02 10.82 3.89
CA TYR A 327 -12.63 11.86 3.07
C TYR A 327 -13.51 11.25 1.99
N HIS A 328 -12.95 10.35 1.17
CA HIS A 328 -13.71 9.67 0.13
C HIS A 328 -14.80 8.76 0.70
N ARG A 329 -14.56 8.08 1.83
CA ARG A 329 -15.59 7.29 2.52
C ARG A 329 -16.81 8.14 2.92
N ASP A 330 -16.59 9.33 3.46
CA ASP A 330 -17.67 10.20 3.94
C ASP A 330 -18.34 10.98 2.79
N LEU A 331 -17.59 11.27 1.72
CA LEU A 331 -18.11 11.78 0.45
C LEU A 331 -19.04 10.77 -0.21
N PHE A 332 -18.62 9.51 -0.33
CA PHE A 332 -19.42 8.45 -0.96
C PHE A 332 -20.61 8.02 -0.09
N ASP A 333 -20.55 8.08 1.25
CA ASP A 333 -21.76 7.85 2.10
C ASP A 333 -22.84 8.90 1.81
N LYS A 334 -22.46 10.18 1.64
CA LYS A 334 -23.40 11.26 1.31
C LYS A 334 -23.93 11.14 -0.12
N LYS A 335 -23.06 10.90 -1.11
CA LYS A 335 -23.50 10.66 -2.49
C LYS A 335 -24.41 9.42 -2.59
N GLN A 336 -24.07 8.31 -1.92
CA GLN A 336 -24.93 7.12 -1.82
C GLN A 336 -26.30 7.46 -1.19
N ARG A 337 -26.32 8.24 -0.10
CA ARG A 337 -27.56 8.64 0.58
C ARG A 337 -28.45 9.52 -0.30
N LEU A 338 -27.85 10.49 -1.00
CA LEU A 338 -28.55 11.31 -1.99
C LEU A 338 -29.21 10.45 -3.07
N MET A 339 -28.48 9.49 -3.66
CA MET A 339 -29.06 8.56 -4.64
C MET A 339 -30.18 7.70 -4.03
N GLN A 340 -30.03 7.25 -2.78
CA GLN A 340 -31.08 6.47 -2.10
C GLN A 340 -32.34 7.31 -1.86
N LEU A 341 -32.22 8.60 -1.53
CA LEU A 341 -33.38 9.51 -1.40
C LEU A 341 -34.11 9.68 -2.73
N MET A 342 -33.38 9.73 -3.85
CA MET A 342 -34.00 9.74 -5.19
C MET A 342 -34.74 8.43 -5.49
N VAL A 343 -34.13 7.27 -5.22
CA VAL A 343 -34.76 5.95 -5.40
C VAL A 343 -36.02 5.80 -4.53
N ASP A 344 -35.94 6.19 -3.25
CA ASP A 344 -37.08 6.17 -2.34
C ASP A 344 -38.20 7.11 -2.83
N GLY A 345 -37.85 8.32 -3.28
CA GLY A 345 -38.80 9.30 -3.81
C GLY A 345 -39.52 8.82 -5.08
N ASP A 346 -38.77 8.28 -6.04
CA ASP A 346 -39.32 7.69 -7.26
C ASP A 346 -40.16 6.44 -6.97
N GLY A 347 -39.83 5.69 -5.91
CA GLY A 347 -40.62 4.57 -5.38
C GLY A 347 -41.98 5.04 -4.85
N PHE A 348 -41.98 5.94 -3.86
CA PHE A 348 -43.22 6.47 -3.28
C PHE A 348 -44.09 7.23 -4.31
N PHE A 349 -43.48 7.90 -5.29
CA PHE A 349 -44.21 8.56 -6.37
C PHE A 349 -44.98 7.55 -7.24
N LYS A 350 -44.37 6.39 -7.56
CA LYS A 350 -45.03 5.29 -8.28
C LYS A 350 -46.13 4.61 -7.43
N GLU A 351 -45.92 4.51 -6.12
CA GLU A 351 -46.93 4.03 -5.16
C GLU A 351 -48.06 5.04 -4.90
N ARG A 352 -48.00 6.24 -5.52
CA ARG A 352 -48.92 7.38 -5.34
C ARG A 352 -48.92 7.99 -3.92
N ASP A 353 -47.93 7.68 -3.09
CA ASP A 353 -47.69 8.35 -1.80
C ASP A 353 -46.87 9.63 -2.03
N TYR A 354 -47.52 10.61 -2.65
CA TYR A 354 -46.88 11.87 -3.04
C TYR A 354 -46.33 12.67 -1.85
N ALA A 355 -46.92 12.52 -0.66
CA ALA A 355 -46.44 13.17 0.56
C ALA A 355 -45.07 12.62 1.00
N LYS A 356 -44.89 11.29 1.00
CA LYS A 356 -43.55 10.69 1.25
C LYS A 356 -42.58 10.95 0.11
N ALA A 357 -43.03 10.92 -1.15
CA ALA A 357 -42.18 11.24 -2.29
C ALA A 357 -41.61 12.65 -2.17
N LEU A 358 -42.45 13.64 -1.84
CA LEU A 358 -42.05 15.03 -1.64
C LEU A 358 -41.05 15.20 -0.48
N ASP A 359 -41.28 14.55 0.67
CA ASP A 359 -40.34 14.54 1.80
C ASP A 359 -38.95 14.02 1.39
N LYS A 360 -38.91 12.96 0.57
CA LYS A 360 -37.66 12.38 0.06
C LYS A 360 -36.96 13.30 -0.94
N TYR A 361 -37.70 13.89 -1.88
CA TYR A 361 -37.12 14.84 -2.84
C TYR A 361 -36.61 16.13 -2.19
N ILE A 362 -37.31 16.69 -1.19
CA ILE A 362 -36.84 17.87 -0.45
C ILE A 362 -35.54 17.53 0.32
N LYS A 363 -35.46 16.36 0.95
CA LYS A 363 -34.22 15.89 1.60
C LYS A 363 -33.09 15.68 0.59
N ALA A 364 -33.39 15.13 -0.58
CA ALA A 364 -32.44 15.03 -1.67
C ALA A 364 -31.97 16.42 -2.14
N GLN A 365 -32.85 17.41 -2.21
CA GLN A 365 -32.51 18.77 -2.64
C GLN A 365 -31.53 19.43 -1.68
N GLU A 366 -31.74 19.29 -0.36
CA GLU A 366 -30.81 19.74 0.67
C GLU A 366 -29.44 19.04 0.58
N GLU A 367 -29.42 17.71 0.40
CA GLU A 367 -28.18 16.92 0.32
C GLU A 367 -27.46 17.08 -1.03
N ALA A 368 -28.17 17.49 -2.09
CA ALA A 368 -27.63 17.78 -3.43
C ALA A 368 -26.84 19.10 -3.52
N LYS A 369 -27.15 20.11 -2.70
CA LYS A 369 -26.59 21.48 -2.77
C LYS A 369 -25.07 21.58 -3.04
N PRO A 370 -24.17 20.79 -2.42
CA PRO A 370 -22.73 20.90 -2.68
C PRO A 370 -22.27 20.28 -4.02
N TYR A 371 -23.10 19.47 -4.68
CA TYR A 371 -22.73 18.70 -5.88
C TYR A 371 -23.22 19.42 -7.15
N LYS A 372 -22.33 20.10 -7.87
CA LYS A 372 -22.67 20.84 -9.10
C LYS A 372 -22.98 19.93 -10.28
N GLU A 373 -22.43 18.71 -10.24
CA GLU A 373 -22.59 17.66 -11.23
C GLU A 373 -23.94 16.93 -11.15
N PHE A 374 -24.72 17.16 -10.08
CA PHE A 374 -26.06 16.61 -9.91
C PHE A 374 -27.09 17.40 -10.73
N ASN A 375 -28.11 16.72 -11.27
CA ASN A 375 -29.15 17.35 -12.07
C ASN A 375 -30.20 18.05 -11.19
N HIS A 376 -29.85 19.21 -10.63
CA HIS A 376 -30.73 20.01 -9.77
C HIS A 376 -32.07 20.33 -10.41
N LYS A 377 -32.08 20.62 -11.72
CA LYS A 377 -33.31 20.95 -12.44
C LYS A 377 -34.28 19.77 -12.47
N GLU A 378 -33.83 18.57 -12.79
CA GLU A 378 -34.71 17.39 -12.81
C GLU A 378 -35.30 17.10 -11.43
N LEU A 379 -34.54 17.32 -10.35
CA LEU A 379 -35.09 17.21 -8.99
C LEU A 379 -36.11 18.30 -8.68
N GLU A 380 -35.89 19.53 -9.12
CA GLU A 380 -36.85 20.64 -9.01
C GLU A 380 -38.14 20.33 -9.80
N ASP A 381 -38.03 19.91 -11.07
CA ASP A 381 -39.14 19.45 -11.91
C ASP A 381 -39.93 18.28 -11.23
N LYS A 382 -39.23 17.34 -10.57
CA LYS A 382 -39.86 16.25 -9.78
C LYS A 382 -40.60 16.77 -8.55
N ILE A 383 -40.05 17.76 -7.83
CA ILE A 383 -40.67 18.40 -6.66
C ILE A 383 -41.94 19.15 -7.07
N GLU A 384 -41.87 19.96 -8.13
CA GLU A 384 -43.01 20.73 -8.64
C GLU A 384 -44.15 19.80 -9.07
N ARG A 385 -43.85 18.79 -9.90
CA ARG A 385 -44.84 17.78 -10.33
C ARG A 385 -45.48 17.04 -9.15
N THR A 386 -44.70 16.71 -8.12
CA THR A 386 -45.22 16.03 -6.92
C THR A 386 -46.17 16.93 -6.12
N ASN A 387 -45.82 18.21 -5.93
CA ASN A 387 -46.70 19.20 -5.30
C ASN A 387 -48.01 19.38 -6.08
N LEU A 388 -47.92 19.44 -7.41
CA LEU A 388 -49.09 19.62 -8.27
C LEU A 388 -50.00 18.39 -8.27
N TYR A 389 -49.43 17.18 -8.22
CA TYR A 389 -50.21 15.95 -8.04
C TYR A 389 -50.90 15.91 -6.67
N MET A 390 -50.24 16.36 -5.59
CA MET A 390 -50.88 16.55 -4.28
C MET A 390 -52.02 17.59 -4.34
N GLN A 391 -51.85 18.68 -5.08
CA GLN A 391 -52.88 19.70 -5.24
C GLN A 391 -54.10 19.18 -6.03
N ILE A 392 -53.87 18.41 -7.10
CA ILE A 392 -54.93 17.72 -7.84
C ILE A 392 -55.70 16.81 -6.89
N MET A 393 -55.00 15.97 -6.11
CA MET A 393 -55.63 15.04 -5.17
C MET A 393 -56.40 15.75 -4.04
N SER A 394 -55.98 16.94 -3.60
CA SER A 394 -56.75 17.69 -2.61
C SER A 394 -58.04 18.29 -3.18
N TRP A 395 -58.07 18.71 -4.46
CA TRP A 395 -59.33 19.04 -5.14
C TRP A 395 -60.23 17.83 -5.38
N VAL A 396 -59.67 16.64 -5.56
CA VAL A 396 -60.46 15.39 -5.60
C VAL A 396 -61.10 15.11 -4.24
N GLN A 397 -60.34 15.21 -3.14
CA GLN A 397 -60.88 15.04 -1.78
C GLN A 397 -61.94 16.11 -1.43
N GLU A 398 -61.75 17.36 -1.86
CA GLU A 398 -62.75 18.41 -1.74
C GLU A 398 -64.04 18.08 -2.53
N GLY A 399 -63.88 17.50 -3.73
CA GLY A 399 -64.99 17.02 -4.54
C GLY A 399 -65.72 15.83 -3.90
N ASP A 400 -64.98 14.86 -3.35
CA ASP A 400 -65.50 13.69 -2.64
C ASP A 400 -66.35 14.12 -1.45
N MET A 401 -65.82 15.03 -0.61
CA MET A 401 -66.51 15.57 0.56
C MET A 401 -67.81 16.33 0.18
N LYS A 402 -67.79 17.10 -0.91
CA LYS A 402 -68.99 17.77 -1.45
C LYS A 402 -70.01 16.78 -2.00
N PHE A 403 -69.55 15.70 -2.63
CA PHE A 403 -70.42 14.64 -3.14
C PHE A 403 -71.11 13.87 -2.01
N GLU A 404 -70.38 13.53 -0.95
CA GLU A 404 -70.91 12.91 0.28
C GLU A 404 -71.93 13.82 0.99
N THR A 405 -71.69 15.13 1.01
CA THR A 405 -72.62 16.13 1.57
C THR A 405 -73.74 16.56 0.61
N GLN A 406 -73.91 15.86 -0.52
CA GLN A 406 -74.94 16.10 -1.55
C GLN A 406 -74.85 17.45 -2.29
N ASP A 407 -73.77 18.21 -2.14
CA ASP A 407 -73.45 19.35 -3.01
C ASP A 407 -72.81 18.85 -4.32
N PHE A 408 -73.64 18.21 -5.16
CA PHE A 408 -73.17 17.66 -6.45
C PHE A 408 -72.70 18.74 -7.42
N VAL A 409 -73.20 19.98 -7.30
CA VAL A 409 -72.78 21.11 -8.16
C VAL A 409 -71.38 21.57 -7.78
N GLY A 410 -71.11 21.72 -6.48
CA GLY A 410 -69.77 22.01 -5.97
C GLY A 410 -68.78 20.86 -6.21
N ALA A 411 -69.22 19.61 -6.02
CA ALA A 411 -68.40 18.42 -6.31
C ALA A 411 -67.96 18.39 -7.78
N ARG A 412 -68.91 18.57 -8.72
CA ARG A 412 -68.62 18.68 -10.15
C ARG A 412 -67.58 19.76 -10.45
N SER A 413 -67.70 20.93 -9.83
CA SER A 413 -66.74 22.03 -10.01
C SER A 413 -65.33 21.66 -9.55
N SER A 414 -65.19 21.07 -8.35
CA SER A 414 -63.91 20.58 -7.82
C SER A 414 -63.30 19.48 -8.69
N TYR A 415 -64.10 18.50 -9.17
CA TYR A 415 -63.61 17.47 -10.09
C TYR A 415 -63.22 18.03 -11.48
N GLN A 416 -63.97 18.98 -12.05
CA GLN A 416 -63.60 19.62 -13.32
C GLN A 416 -62.26 20.37 -13.21
N ARG A 417 -62.01 21.03 -12.06
CA ARG A 417 -60.73 21.68 -11.76
C ARG A 417 -59.59 20.66 -11.65
N ALA A 418 -59.78 19.60 -10.87
CA ALA A 418 -58.82 18.52 -10.72
C ALA A 418 -58.48 17.85 -12.07
N ARG A 419 -59.51 17.58 -12.88
CA ARG A 419 -59.37 16.95 -14.19
C ARG A 419 -58.60 17.82 -15.18
N ARG A 420 -58.84 19.13 -15.21
CA ARG A 420 -58.11 20.05 -16.10
C ARG A 420 -56.61 20.01 -15.80
N ALA A 421 -56.23 20.21 -14.53
CA ALA A 421 -54.83 20.16 -14.10
C ALA A 421 -54.21 18.77 -14.35
N ALA A 422 -54.96 17.67 -14.13
CA ALA A 422 -54.49 16.33 -14.44
C ALA A 422 -54.22 16.11 -15.95
N ILE A 423 -54.99 16.74 -16.83
CA ILE A 423 -54.75 16.70 -18.29
C ILE A 423 -53.54 17.54 -18.67
N GLU A 424 -53.43 18.76 -18.14
CA GLU A 424 -52.33 19.70 -18.41
C GLU A 424 -50.97 19.09 -18.01
N GLU A 425 -50.93 18.35 -16.90
CA GLU A 425 -49.73 17.69 -16.35
C GLU A 425 -49.54 16.21 -16.76
N GLY A 426 -50.37 15.70 -17.66
CA GLY A 426 -50.28 14.31 -18.13
C GLY A 426 -50.45 13.24 -17.03
N PHE A 427 -51.20 13.53 -15.95
CA PHE A 427 -51.51 12.56 -14.90
C PHE A 427 -52.61 11.56 -15.36
N VAL A 428 -52.29 10.75 -16.38
CA VAL A 428 -53.23 9.88 -17.11
C VAL A 428 -54.04 8.95 -16.19
N ASP A 429 -53.36 8.32 -15.22
CA ASP A 429 -53.96 7.41 -14.25
C ASP A 429 -55.00 8.13 -13.38
N GLY A 430 -54.65 9.29 -12.83
CA GLY A 430 -55.55 10.12 -12.03
C GLY A 430 -56.69 10.70 -12.86
N GLU A 431 -56.43 11.17 -14.08
CA GLU A 431 -57.45 11.70 -14.99
C GLU A 431 -58.60 10.71 -15.16
N LYS A 432 -58.29 9.42 -15.36
CA LYS A 432 -59.29 8.37 -15.55
C LYS A 432 -60.19 8.19 -14.33
N GLU A 433 -59.63 8.24 -13.12
CA GLU A 433 -60.38 8.14 -11.86
C GLU A 433 -61.22 9.40 -11.61
N ILE A 434 -60.64 10.57 -11.83
CA ILE A 434 -61.32 11.87 -11.67
C ILE A 434 -62.46 12.01 -12.69
N ARG A 435 -62.25 11.57 -13.94
CA ARG A 435 -63.25 11.62 -14.99
C ARG A 435 -64.47 10.76 -14.64
N LYS A 436 -64.28 9.56 -14.07
CA LYS A 436 -65.40 8.75 -13.58
C LYS A 436 -66.16 9.47 -12.46
N LYS A 437 -65.47 10.00 -11.45
CA LYS A 437 -66.11 10.79 -10.37
C LYS A 437 -66.86 12.01 -10.90
N LEU A 438 -66.36 12.63 -11.96
CA LEU A 438 -67.01 13.75 -12.64
C LEU A 438 -68.28 13.30 -13.38
N GLU A 439 -68.23 12.19 -14.12
CA GLU A 439 -69.39 11.57 -14.79
C GLU A 439 -70.49 11.23 -13.75
N ASP A 440 -70.12 10.58 -12.63
CA ASP A 440 -71.03 10.26 -11.53
C ASP A 440 -71.68 11.53 -10.92
N ALA A 441 -70.92 12.62 -10.78
CA ALA A 441 -71.44 13.91 -10.29
C ALA A 441 -72.33 14.63 -11.32
N GLU A 442 -72.02 14.54 -12.61
CA GLU A 442 -72.84 15.10 -13.68
C GLU A 442 -74.19 14.37 -13.82
N GLU A 443 -74.22 13.05 -13.61
CA GLU A 443 -75.48 12.30 -13.53
C GLU A 443 -76.35 12.78 -12.36
N LYS A 444 -75.78 13.00 -11.16
CA LYS A 444 -76.53 13.53 -10.01
C LYS A 444 -77.04 14.96 -10.25
N VAL A 445 -76.22 15.84 -10.82
CA VAL A 445 -76.63 17.22 -11.15
C VAL A 445 -77.73 17.26 -12.21
N THR A 446 -77.64 16.39 -13.24
CA THR A 446 -78.68 16.33 -14.29
C THR A 446 -79.98 15.74 -13.76
N GLY A 447 -79.93 14.71 -12.90
CA GLY A 447 -81.08 14.18 -12.17
C GLY A 447 -81.81 15.24 -11.35
N LEU A 448 -81.09 15.96 -10.49
CA LEU A 448 -81.66 17.07 -9.69
C LEU A 448 -82.24 18.19 -10.57
N LYS A 449 -81.61 18.50 -11.70
CA LYS A 449 -82.14 19.49 -12.65
C LYS A 449 -83.46 19.00 -13.29
N LYS A 450 -83.55 17.72 -13.66
CA LYS A 450 -84.80 17.11 -14.16
C LYS A 450 -85.90 17.10 -13.09
N GLU A 451 -85.58 16.77 -11.83
CA GLU A 451 -86.53 16.79 -10.72
C GLU A 451 -87.04 18.21 -10.41
N LYS A 452 -86.15 19.22 -10.41
CA LYS A 452 -86.57 20.62 -10.24
C LYS A 452 -87.47 21.08 -11.39
N ARG A 453 -87.14 20.74 -12.64
CA ARG A 453 -88.00 21.03 -13.80
C ARG A 453 -89.32 20.29 -13.74
N LEU A 454 -89.36 19.03 -13.29
CA LEU A 454 -90.61 18.29 -13.05
C LEU A 454 -91.52 19.03 -12.06
N LEU A 455 -90.96 19.55 -10.95
CA LEU A 455 -91.71 20.36 -9.98
C LEU A 455 -92.17 21.72 -10.52
N GLU A 456 -91.46 22.31 -11.48
CA GLU A 456 -91.89 23.52 -12.21
C GLU A 456 -93.05 23.18 -13.17
N GLY A 457 -92.98 22.06 -13.89
CA GLY A 457 -94.05 21.52 -14.74
C GLY A 457 -95.31 21.17 -13.95
N ASP A 458 -95.20 20.43 -12.84
CA ASP A 458 -96.32 20.06 -11.97
C ASP A 458 -97.06 21.29 -11.41
N LYS A 459 -96.35 22.41 -11.18
CA LYS A 459 -96.95 23.68 -10.75
C LYS A 459 -97.74 24.35 -11.87
N LEU A 460 -97.20 24.37 -13.09
CA LEU A 460 -97.89 24.92 -14.26
C LEU A 460 -99.10 24.07 -14.66
N GLU A 461 -98.98 22.75 -14.60
CA GLU A 461 -100.10 21.82 -14.81
C GLU A 461 -101.25 22.10 -13.82
N LYS A 462 -100.94 22.20 -12.51
CA LYS A 462 -101.93 22.55 -11.48
C LYS A 462 -102.54 23.94 -11.68
N LYS A 463 -101.77 24.90 -12.18
CA LYS A 463 -102.26 26.24 -12.52
C LYS A 463 -103.24 26.17 -13.71
N GLY A 464 -102.91 25.39 -14.74
CA GLY A 464 -103.80 25.13 -15.88
C GLY A 464 -105.10 24.45 -15.45
N ASP A 465 -105.02 23.44 -14.57
CA ASP A 465 -106.21 22.76 -14.01
C ASP A 465 -107.12 23.75 -13.25
N GLN A 466 -106.54 24.70 -12.50
CA GLN A 466 -107.28 25.76 -11.81
C GLN A 466 -107.92 26.77 -12.76
N GLN A 467 -107.19 27.24 -13.78
CA GLN A 467 -107.71 28.17 -14.78
C GLN A 467 -108.83 27.54 -15.62
N PHE A 468 -108.69 26.27 -15.99
CA PHE A 468 -109.73 25.49 -16.67
C PHE A 468 -110.99 25.36 -15.81
N ALA A 469 -110.85 25.07 -14.52
CA ALA A 469 -111.99 25.03 -13.59
C ALA A 469 -112.66 26.40 -13.39
N ALA A 470 -111.90 27.49 -13.50
CA ALA A 470 -112.39 28.87 -13.49
C ALA A 470 -112.97 29.35 -14.83
N GLN A 471 -113.04 28.48 -15.86
CA GLN A 471 -113.47 28.78 -17.24
C GLN A 471 -112.58 29.78 -18.00
N ASP A 472 -111.37 30.05 -17.50
CA ASP A 472 -110.31 30.75 -18.23
C ASP A 472 -109.57 29.76 -19.14
N TYR A 473 -110.22 29.39 -20.25
CA TYR A 473 -109.68 28.38 -21.17
C TYR A 473 -108.43 28.87 -21.92
N VAL A 474 -108.30 30.17 -22.19
CA VAL A 474 -107.10 30.74 -22.84
C VAL A 474 -105.90 30.64 -21.90
N GLY A 475 -106.05 31.11 -20.66
CA GLY A 475 -104.99 31.01 -19.66
C GLY A 475 -104.65 29.57 -19.27
N ALA A 476 -105.64 28.65 -19.34
CA ALA A 476 -105.40 27.21 -19.19
C ALA A 476 -104.55 26.64 -20.33
N ILE A 477 -104.85 26.98 -21.60
CA ILE A 477 -104.05 26.57 -22.77
C ILE A 477 -102.60 27.05 -22.63
N ASP A 478 -102.39 28.32 -22.25
CA ASP A 478 -101.04 28.86 -22.03
C ASP A 478 -100.29 28.11 -20.92
N ALA A 479 -100.96 27.85 -19.79
CA ALA A 479 -100.36 27.14 -18.65
C ALA A 479 -100.04 25.67 -18.97
N TYR A 480 -100.93 24.95 -19.67
CA TYR A 480 -100.67 23.58 -20.11
C TYR A 480 -99.59 23.52 -21.19
N SER A 481 -99.54 24.48 -22.13
CA SER A 481 -98.50 24.54 -23.16
C SER A 481 -97.12 24.78 -22.55
N ALA A 482 -97.03 25.66 -21.54
CA ALA A 482 -95.81 25.87 -20.78
C ALA A 482 -95.41 24.64 -19.94
N ALA A 483 -96.38 23.92 -19.33
CA ALA A 483 -96.11 22.64 -18.66
C ALA A 483 -95.63 21.55 -19.64
N GLN A 484 -96.25 21.47 -20.83
CA GLN A 484 -95.91 20.54 -21.89
C GLN A 484 -94.47 20.74 -22.39
N GLN A 485 -94.06 21.98 -22.61
CA GLN A 485 -92.68 22.33 -22.95
C GLN A 485 -91.69 21.84 -21.88
N ILE A 486 -91.96 22.11 -20.60
CA ILE A 486 -91.09 21.65 -19.51
C ILE A 486 -91.02 20.11 -19.45
N TYR A 487 -92.14 19.41 -19.63
CA TYR A 487 -92.15 17.94 -19.66
C TYR A 487 -91.40 17.38 -20.88
N GLN A 488 -91.43 18.08 -22.02
CA GLN A 488 -90.67 17.72 -23.21
C GLN A 488 -89.16 17.93 -23.01
N GLU A 489 -88.73 19.02 -22.36
CA GLU A 489 -87.32 19.29 -22.02
C GLU A 489 -86.69 18.24 -21.08
N ILE A 490 -87.48 17.52 -20.29
CA ILE A 490 -87.00 16.48 -19.35
C ILE A 490 -87.28 15.04 -19.85
N ASP A 491 -87.75 14.89 -21.09
CA ASP A 491 -88.07 13.62 -21.77
C ASP A 491 -89.28 12.84 -21.19
N MET A 492 -90.20 13.52 -20.51
CA MET A 492 -91.38 12.90 -19.86
C MET A 492 -92.57 12.73 -20.83
N LEU A 493 -92.40 11.89 -21.85
CA LEU A 493 -93.35 11.71 -22.96
C LEU A 493 -94.81 11.46 -22.52
N GLU A 494 -95.05 10.66 -21.49
CA GLU A 494 -96.41 10.39 -20.97
C GLU A 494 -97.09 11.66 -20.44
N ARG A 495 -96.33 12.55 -19.77
CA ARG A 495 -96.83 13.84 -19.29
C ARG A 495 -97.06 14.81 -20.45
N VAL A 496 -96.23 14.79 -21.49
CA VAL A 496 -96.41 15.60 -22.72
C VAL A 496 -97.73 15.26 -23.42
N LEU A 497 -98.01 13.97 -23.63
CA LEU A 497 -99.29 13.48 -24.19
C LEU A 497 -100.47 13.76 -23.25
N GLY A 498 -100.22 13.75 -21.94
CA GLY A 498 -101.20 14.17 -20.93
C GLY A 498 -101.61 15.64 -21.07
N MET A 499 -100.65 16.54 -21.32
CA MET A 499 -100.92 17.97 -21.51
C MET A 499 -101.61 18.25 -22.85
N GLU A 500 -101.21 17.59 -23.93
CA GLU A 500 -101.86 17.69 -25.25
C GLU A 500 -103.37 17.46 -25.13
N ARG A 501 -103.78 16.36 -24.48
CA ARG A 501 -105.19 16.05 -24.20
C ARG A 501 -105.90 17.06 -23.30
N LYS A 502 -105.19 17.82 -22.45
CA LYS A 502 -105.76 18.90 -21.65
C LYS A 502 -105.91 20.19 -22.47
N ILE A 503 -104.99 20.46 -23.38
CA ILE A 503 -105.04 21.57 -24.34
C ILE A 503 -106.21 21.37 -25.31
N ASP A 504 -106.33 20.20 -25.94
CA ASP A 504 -107.44 19.87 -26.86
C ASP A 504 -108.80 20.11 -26.19
N LYS A 505 -108.98 19.61 -24.96
CA LYS A 505 -110.20 19.82 -24.17
C LYS A 505 -110.49 21.28 -23.84
N ALA A 506 -109.46 22.13 -23.74
CA ALA A 506 -109.63 23.57 -23.52
C ALA A 506 -109.96 24.29 -24.83
N VAL A 507 -109.36 23.87 -25.94
CA VAL A 507 -109.68 24.37 -27.30
C VAL A 507 -111.13 24.02 -27.68
N ASP A 508 -111.58 22.79 -27.43
CA ASP A 508 -112.98 22.36 -27.63
C ASP A 508 -113.99 23.19 -26.83
N LYS A 509 -113.58 23.71 -25.66
CA LYS A 509 -114.40 24.60 -24.83
C LYS A 509 -114.39 26.05 -25.29
N LEU A 510 -113.30 26.47 -25.93
CA LEU A 510 -113.16 27.80 -26.52
C LEU A 510 -113.90 27.91 -27.86
N ASN A 511 -113.86 26.85 -28.68
CA ASN A 511 -114.46 26.74 -30.01
C ASN A 511 -115.31 25.45 -30.11
N PRO A 512 -116.55 25.42 -29.60
CA PRO A 512 -117.40 24.24 -29.68
C PRO A 512 -117.75 23.91 -31.16
N PRO A 513 -117.53 22.67 -31.63
CA PRO A 513 -117.78 22.30 -33.03
C PRO A 513 -119.28 22.31 -33.39
N PRO A 514 -119.65 22.61 -34.65
CA PRO A 514 -121.06 22.62 -35.07
C PRO A 514 -121.70 21.23 -35.00
N GLN A 515 -122.93 21.15 -34.48
CA GLN A 515 -123.69 19.89 -34.41
C GLN A 515 -124.16 19.42 -35.80
N PRO A 516 -124.03 18.12 -36.16
CA PRO A 516 -124.61 17.58 -37.38
C PRO A 516 -126.13 17.35 -37.23
N ALA A 517 -126.90 17.73 -38.25
CA ALA A 517 -128.34 17.49 -38.33
C ALA A 517 -128.69 16.13 -39.00
N ALA A 518 -129.94 15.71 -38.88
CA ALA A 518 -130.38 14.33 -39.16
C ALA A 518 -130.64 13.99 -40.64
N GLY A 519 -130.23 12.77 -41.02
CA GLY A 519 -130.92 11.75 -41.84
C GLY A 519 -131.56 12.08 -43.20
N THR A 520 -131.31 11.21 -44.20
CA THR A 520 -132.36 10.47 -44.96
C THR A 520 -131.77 9.39 -45.89
N ASP A 521 -132.65 8.49 -46.35
CA ASP A 521 -132.38 7.22 -47.06
C ASP A 521 -131.91 7.35 -48.53
N GLY A 522 -131.38 6.26 -49.11
CA GLY A 522 -131.03 6.25 -50.54
C GLY A 522 -130.30 5.02 -51.10
N SER A 523 -130.93 3.84 -51.06
CA SER A 523 -130.60 2.60 -51.79
C SER A 523 -129.83 2.74 -53.12
N ALA A 524 -128.75 1.95 -53.34
CA ALA A 524 -128.67 0.94 -54.41
C ALA A 524 -127.36 0.11 -54.44
N ALA A 525 -127.46 -1.10 -55.01
CA ALA A 525 -126.42 -2.08 -55.35
C ALA A 525 -125.18 -1.52 -56.10
N GLY A 526 -124.01 -2.17 -56.15
CA GLY A 526 -123.64 -3.51 -55.66
C GLY A 526 -123.01 -4.38 -56.75
N THR A 527 -121.73 -4.75 -56.59
CA THR A 527 -121.06 -5.86 -57.31
C THR A 527 -119.84 -6.34 -56.51
N ALA A 528 -119.48 -7.62 -56.68
CA ALA A 528 -118.48 -8.31 -55.87
C ALA A 528 -117.23 -8.72 -56.68
N ALA A 529 -116.06 -8.63 -56.04
CA ALA A 529 -114.87 -9.48 -56.20
C ALA A 529 -113.87 -9.04 -55.11
N ALA A 530 -113.47 -9.85 -54.13
CA ALA A 530 -112.60 -11.03 -54.25
C ALA A 530 -111.21 -10.66 -54.83
N GLY A 531 -110.12 -10.73 -54.06
CA GLY A 531 -110.01 -11.08 -52.64
C GLY A 531 -108.56 -11.19 -52.16
N THR A 532 -108.37 -11.89 -51.04
CA THR A 532 -107.09 -12.39 -50.45
C THR A 532 -106.01 -11.31 -50.21
N GLY A 533 -105.59 -11.00 -48.99
CA GLY A 533 -105.41 -11.86 -47.80
C GLY A 533 -103.95 -11.65 -47.33
N GLN A 534 -103.55 -11.76 -46.08
CA GLN A 534 -104.17 -12.27 -44.85
C GLN A 534 -103.48 -11.47 -43.73
N ALA A 535 -104.17 -10.66 -42.94
CA ALA A 535 -104.91 -11.04 -41.73
C ALA A 535 -104.02 -11.71 -40.65
N PRO A 536 -104.19 -11.34 -39.35
CA PRO A 536 -103.08 -11.17 -38.41
C PRO A 536 -103.30 -12.15 -37.22
N PRO A 537 -103.29 -11.83 -35.91
CA PRO A 537 -102.73 -10.69 -35.16
C PRO A 537 -102.04 -11.06 -33.81
N ALA A 538 -101.73 -9.99 -33.07
CA ALA A 538 -101.99 -9.84 -31.62
C ALA A 538 -100.94 -10.28 -30.58
N ALA A 539 -100.61 -9.28 -29.77
CA ALA A 539 -100.59 -9.30 -28.31
C ALA A 539 -99.55 -10.14 -27.54
N GLY A 540 -98.86 -9.45 -26.62
CA GLY A 540 -98.71 -9.98 -25.26
C GLY A 540 -97.37 -9.76 -24.57
N ALA A 541 -97.43 -9.06 -23.43
CA ALA A 541 -96.60 -9.26 -22.23
C ALA A 541 -95.06 -9.05 -22.29
N ASN A 542 -94.65 -7.93 -21.69
CA ASN A 542 -93.74 -7.84 -20.53
C ASN A 542 -92.41 -8.63 -20.42
N ALA A 543 -91.41 -7.81 -20.06
CA ALA A 543 -90.38 -8.02 -19.03
C ALA A 543 -89.03 -8.67 -19.39
N ALA A 544 -87.97 -7.86 -19.13
CA ALA A 544 -86.61 -8.21 -18.68
C ALA A 544 -85.78 -9.22 -19.52
N SER A 545 -84.53 -8.97 -19.90
CA SER A 545 -83.47 -8.40 -19.06
C SER A 545 -82.17 -8.06 -19.83
N GLN A 546 -81.40 -7.13 -19.27
CA GLN A 546 -79.93 -7.00 -19.31
C GLN A 546 -79.17 -6.79 -20.64
N SER A 547 -78.50 -5.63 -20.66
CA SER A 547 -77.16 -5.34 -21.22
C SER A 547 -76.89 -5.63 -22.71
N GLY A 548 -76.74 -4.56 -23.49
CA GLY A 548 -76.03 -4.58 -24.75
C GLY A 548 -74.50 -4.75 -24.57
N GLY A 549 -73.70 -4.62 -25.62
CA GLY A 549 -74.07 -4.28 -26.98
C GLY A 549 -72.82 -4.07 -27.83
N SER A 550 -72.70 -4.88 -28.90
CA SER A 550 -71.88 -4.55 -30.07
C SER A 550 -72.33 -3.22 -30.69
N GLY A 551 -71.51 -2.44 -31.39
CA GLY A 551 -70.27 -2.78 -32.10
C GLY A 551 -70.39 -2.34 -33.58
N GLY A 552 -69.48 -2.81 -34.44
CA GLY A 552 -69.41 -2.44 -35.87
C GLY A 552 -68.68 -1.10 -36.08
N GLY A 553 -67.87 -0.89 -37.11
CA GLY A 553 -67.54 -1.62 -38.35
C GLY A 553 -67.00 -0.58 -39.36
N SER A 554 -66.52 -0.83 -40.60
CA SER A 554 -66.24 -2.03 -41.40
C SER A 554 -65.62 -1.56 -42.75
N ALA A 555 -64.83 -2.28 -43.57
CA ALA A 555 -63.75 -3.28 -43.41
C ALA A 555 -63.18 -3.58 -44.83
N ALA A 556 -61.87 -3.77 -45.04
CA ALA A 556 -61.35 -4.14 -46.38
C ALA A 556 -59.99 -4.88 -46.41
N ALA A 557 -59.97 -6.08 -47.04
CA ALA A 557 -58.88 -6.81 -47.77
C ALA A 557 -57.46 -6.97 -47.12
N SER A 558 -56.61 -7.98 -47.38
CA SER A 558 -56.62 -9.35 -47.95
C SER A 558 -55.21 -9.97 -47.71
N GLY A 559 -54.86 -11.27 -47.89
CA GLY A 559 -55.62 -12.50 -48.14
C GLY A 559 -54.73 -13.65 -48.69
N THR A 560 -54.76 -14.85 -48.08
CA THR A 560 -54.07 -16.13 -48.47
C THR A 560 -52.51 -16.18 -48.42
N GLY A 561 -51.83 -17.29 -48.03
CA GLY A 561 -52.26 -18.58 -47.48
C GLY A 561 -51.13 -19.64 -47.39
N SER A 562 -51.36 -20.73 -46.65
CA SER A 562 -50.59 -22.02 -46.57
C SER A 562 -49.16 -22.05 -45.97
N GLY A 563 -48.86 -23.14 -45.22
CA GLY A 563 -47.49 -23.68 -45.10
C GLY A 563 -46.91 -23.93 -43.70
N ALA A 564 -47.15 -25.14 -43.15
CA ALA A 564 -46.25 -26.01 -42.35
C ALA A 564 -45.28 -25.49 -41.25
N GLU A 565 -45.28 -26.20 -40.10
CA GLU A 565 -44.11 -26.66 -39.29
C GLU A 565 -43.09 -25.63 -38.73
N GLY A 566 -42.53 -25.73 -37.52
CA GLY A 566 -42.65 -26.64 -36.37
C GLY A 566 -41.97 -25.95 -35.15
N THR A 567 -42.33 -26.14 -33.89
CA THR A 567 -42.12 -27.34 -33.04
C THR A 567 -40.70 -27.92 -33.02
N ALA A 568 -39.87 -27.42 -32.10
CA ALA A 568 -38.87 -28.20 -31.36
C ALA A 568 -38.59 -27.48 -30.02
N GLY A 569 -38.81 -28.04 -28.83
CA GLY A 569 -39.26 -29.40 -28.51
C GLY A 569 -38.09 -30.33 -28.16
N ALA A 570 -37.53 -30.15 -26.96
CA ALA A 570 -36.64 -31.13 -26.33
C ALA A 570 -36.91 -31.15 -24.81
N SER A 571 -37.91 -31.96 -24.42
CA SER A 571 -38.15 -32.40 -23.05
C SER A 571 -37.75 -33.87 -22.89
N ASN A 572 -37.73 -34.35 -21.64
CA ASN A 572 -37.34 -35.69 -21.16
C ASN A 572 -35.82 -35.92 -21.05
N GLY A 573 -35.33 -36.63 -20.03
CA GLY A 573 -36.02 -37.21 -18.86
C GLY A 573 -35.23 -38.36 -18.24
N GLY A 574 -35.57 -38.73 -16.99
CA GLY A 574 -34.90 -39.81 -16.22
C GLY A 574 -33.98 -39.24 -15.12
N ALA A 575 -34.28 -39.28 -13.81
CA ALA A 575 -34.94 -40.25 -12.92
C ALA A 575 -34.03 -41.36 -12.34
N ALA A 576 -33.51 -41.10 -11.13
CA ALA A 576 -33.16 -42.03 -10.05
C ALA A 576 -32.91 -41.16 -8.79
N ALA A 577 -33.53 -41.33 -7.61
CA ALA A 577 -33.43 -42.46 -6.67
C ALA A 577 -31.96 -42.78 -6.29
N GLY A 578 -31.53 -42.83 -5.03
CA GLY A 578 -32.20 -42.64 -3.74
C GLY A 578 -31.26 -43.10 -2.60
N ASN A 579 -31.61 -42.83 -1.33
CA ASN A 579 -30.82 -43.10 -0.09
C ASN A 579 -29.50 -42.31 0.05
N GLY A 580 -29.06 -41.93 1.26
CA GLY A 580 -29.69 -42.06 2.59
C GLY A 580 -28.67 -41.94 3.73
N SER A 581 -29.14 -41.70 4.96
CA SER A 581 -28.38 -41.52 6.22
C SER A 581 -27.47 -40.27 6.32
N GLY A 582 -27.35 -39.60 7.47
CA GLY A 582 -28.07 -39.76 8.75
C GLY A 582 -27.46 -38.90 9.88
N ALA A 583 -28.26 -38.61 10.92
CA ALA A 583 -27.94 -37.81 12.12
C ALA A 583 -27.61 -36.31 11.89
N GLY A 584 -28.32 -35.32 12.46
CA GLY A 584 -29.50 -35.35 13.32
C GLY A 584 -29.21 -35.15 14.81
N ARG A 585 -29.37 -33.90 15.29
CA ARG A 585 -30.00 -33.52 16.58
C ARG A 585 -29.96 -32.00 16.77
N GLY A 586 -31.11 -31.35 16.68
CA GLY A 586 -31.29 -29.98 17.19
C GLY A 586 -31.88 -29.98 18.60
N LYS A 587 -31.82 -28.84 19.28
CA LYS A 587 -32.75 -28.43 20.34
C LYS A 587 -32.57 -26.95 20.71
N SER A 588 -33.57 -26.14 20.37
CA SER A 588 -34.07 -25.07 21.25
C SER A 588 -35.35 -25.60 21.91
N PRO A 589 -35.78 -25.03 23.05
CA PRO A 589 -36.82 -24.00 22.94
C PRO A 589 -36.68 -22.83 23.94
N ASP A 590 -37.50 -21.81 23.72
CA ASP A 590 -37.67 -20.63 24.58
C ASP A 590 -38.21 -20.93 25.98
N THR A 591 -37.96 -20.03 26.95
CA THR A 591 -39.02 -19.31 27.71
C THR A 591 -38.46 -18.28 28.73
N SER A 592 -39.00 -17.06 28.70
CA SER A 592 -39.02 -16.05 29.80
C SER A 592 -40.32 -16.23 30.62
N PRO A 593 -40.60 -15.60 31.81
CA PRO A 593 -40.12 -14.33 32.43
C PRO A 593 -39.63 -14.48 33.91
N GLY A 594 -39.36 -13.45 34.73
CA GLY A 594 -39.24 -11.98 34.53
C GLY A 594 -39.93 -11.13 35.63
N ALA A 595 -39.16 -10.41 36.47
CA ALA A 595 -39.57 -9.47 37.55
C ALA A 595 -38.39 -8.50 37.81
N SER A 596 -38.49 -7.16 37.74
CA SER A 596 -39.01 -6.17 38.73
C SER A 596 -38.41 -6.30 40.15
N SER A 597 -37.94 -5.25 40.86
CA SER A 597 -37.83 -3.80 40.58
C SER A 597 -37.17 -3.07 41.79
N GLY A 598 -36.64 -1.86 41.58
CA GLY A 598 -36.26 -0.88 42.62
C GLY A 598 -34.78 -0.91 43.01
N SER A 599 -33.97 0.16 42.93
CA SER A 599 -34.08 1.56 43.43
C SER A 599 -33.96 1.69 44.96
N ASP A 600 -32.83 2.21 45.45
CA ASP A 600 -32.75 3.64 45.84
C ASP A 600 -31.29 4.13 45.94
N SER A 601 -31.17 5.44 46.08
CA SER A 601 -30.01 6.31 46.15
C SER A 601 -29.53 6.58 47.59
N GLY A 602 -28.35 7.18 47.75
CA GLY A 602 -27.88 7.58 49.08
C GLY A 602 -26.50 8.25 49.11
N ARG A 603 -26.44 9.57 48.94
CA ARG A 603 -25.26 10.40 49.23
C ARG A 603 -24.89 10.33 50.72
N LYS A 604 -23.60 10.48 51.04
CA LYS A 604 -23.11 11.53 51.96
C LYS A 604 -21.60 11.75 51.85
N SER A 605 -21.20 12.98 52.16
CA SER A 605 -19.83 13.48 52.23
C SER A 605 -19.44 13.80 53.69
N ASP A 606 -18.21 14.28 53.85
CA ASP A 606 -17.73 15.18 54.93
C ASP A 606 -16.78 14.59 56.00
N GLU A 607 -15.53 15.07 55.92
CA GLU A 607 -14.72 15.70 56.98
C GLU A 607 -14.00 14.93 58.12
N ASN A 608 -12.65 14.93 57.99
CA ASN A 608 -11.69 15.67 58.85
C ASN A 608 -10.87 14.94 59.97
N SER A 609 -9.74 15.57 60.33
CA SER A 609 -8.67 15.25 61.31
C SER A 609 -7.61 14.21 60.90
N GLY A 610 -6.30 14.37 61.18
CA GLY A 610 -5.57 15.53 61.73
C GLY A 610 -4.11 15.20 62.16
N ALA A 611 -3.19 16.19 62.13
CA ALA A 611 -1.75 16.14 62.51
C ALA A 611 -0.84 15.18 61.70
N GLY A 612 0.48 15.37 61.48
CA GLY A 612 1.46 16.41 61.82
C GLY A 612 2.89 15.85 61.56
N SER A 613 4.01 16.58 61.53
CA SER A 613 4.32 18.02 61.50
C SER A 613 5.85 18.22 61.33
N GLY A 614 6.34 19.11 60.45
CA GLY A 614 7.80 19.32 60.27
C GLY A 614 8.19 20.50 59.35
N THR A 615 8.76 21.56 59.93
CA THR A 615 9.09 22.84 59.26
C THR A 615 10.58 23.15 59.27
N LYS A 616 11.04 23.92 58.25
CA LYS A 616 12.06 25.01 58.23
C LYS A 616 12.48 25.29 56.77
N SER A 617 12.09 26.41 56.13
CA SER A 617 12.64 27.79 56.21
C SER A 617 14.06 27.94 55.62
N GLY A 618 14.35 28.87 54.68
CA GLY A 618 13.52 29.89 53.99
C GLY A 618 14.39 30.89 53.20
N THR A 619 13.76 31.87 52.50
CA THR A 619 14.26 33.25 52.11
C THR A 619 15.68 33.41 51.51
N SER A 620 15.99 34.14 50.41
CA SER A 620 15.60 35.50 49.90
C SER A 620 16.47 35.83 48.63
N SER A 621 16.40 36.94 47.86
CA SER A 621 15.32 37.83 47.38
C SER A 621 15.84 38.86 46.34
N GLY A 622 15.11 39.15 45.24
CA GLY A 622 15.37 40.28 44.30
C GLY A 622 16.44 40.02 43.20
N MET A 623 16.67 40.88 42.20
CA MET A 623 15.94 42.05 41.66
C MET A 623 16.61 42.55 40.33
N ASN A 624 15.93 43.40 39.54
CA ASN A 624 16.27 44.04 38.24
C ASN A 624 15.69 43.36 36.97
N SER A 625 14.92 43.98 36.06
CA SER A 625 15.00 45.30 35.36
C SER A 625 16.18 45.40 34.37
N GLY A 626 16.07 45.94 33.15
CA GLY A 626 14.92 46.47 32.40
C GLY A 626 15.33 47.65 31.49
N THR A 627 15.04 47.58 30.17
CA THR A 627 15.33 48.62 29.12
C THR A 627 16.84 48.82 28.79
N ASN A 628 17.29 49.38 27.65
CA ASN A 628 16.65 50.22 26.62
C ASN A 628 17.38 50.17 25.24
N SER A 629 16.75 50.70 24.16
CA SER A 629 17.29 51.36 22.92
C SER A 629 18.69 51.04 22.34
N GLY A 630 19.00 51.10 21.02
CA GLY A 630 18.25 51.54 19.83
C GLY A 630 19.13 52.36 18.83
N THR A 631 18.92 52.15 17.51
CA THR A 631 19.33 53.01 16.35
C THR A 631 20.75 52.98 15.72
N ASN A 632 20.74 53.24 14.40
CA ASN A 632 21.78 53.57 13.39
C ASN A 632 22.54 52.46 12.61
N SER A 633 22.88 52.61 11.32
CA SER A 633 22.23 53.28 10.14
C SER A 633 23.13 53.17 8.89
N GLY A 634 22.55 52.91 7.70
CA GLY A 634 23.24 53.00 6.39
C GLY A 634 24.16 51.80 6.07
N GLY A 635 24.46 51.47 4.81
CA GLY A 635 24.02 52.03 3.53
C GLY A 635 25.02 51.65 2.42
N GLY A 636 24.58 51.08 1.31
CA GLY A 636 25.48 50.64 0.23
C GLY A 636 24.71 50.00 -0.93
N SER A 637 24.97 50.46 -2.14
CA SER A 637 24.21 50.13 -3.36
C SER A 637 25.10 49.57 -4.47
N SER A 638 24.48 49.15 -5.57
CA SER A 638 25.08 48.78 -6.87
C SER A 638 25.91 47.48 -6.86
N ALA A 639 25.58 46.44 -7.64
CA ALA A 639 25.47 46.30 -9.11
C ALA A 639 26.74 45.63 -9.66
N ASN A 640 26.57 44.54 -10.42
CA ASN A 640 27.66 43.83 -11.07
C ASN A 640 27.26 43.55 -12.53
N PRO A 641 27.96 44.10 -13.53
CA PRO A 641 27.68 43.88 -14.95
C PRO A 641 28.32 42.56 -15.44
N GLY A 642 27.92 42.10 -16.61
CA GLY A 642 28.47 40.88 -17.23
C GLY A 642 29.41 41.13 -18.41
N MET A 643 29.55 40.07 -19.23
CA MET A 643 30.10 40.01 -20.59
C MET A 643 31.63 39.88 -20.80
N ASN A 644 31.99 38.65 -21.20
CA ASN A 644 32.51 38.31 -22.54
C ASN A 644 34.03 38.15 -22.78
N SER A 645 34.42 36.91 -23.10
CA SER A 645 35.46 36.44 -24.05
C SER A 645 35.67 34.92 -23.76
N GLY A 646 35.99 34.05 -24.70
CA GLY A 646 36.15 34.22 -26.15
C GLY A 646 37.31 33.34 -26.67
N ALA A 647 36.97 32.15 -27.20
CA ALA A 647 37.82 31.22 -27.98
C ALA A 647 39.18 30.76 -27.41
N ASP A 648 39.44 29.44 -27.41
CA ASP A 648 40.22 28.86 -28.52
C ASP A 648 39.94 27.34 -28.68
N SER A 649 40.35 26.86 -29.85
CA SER A 649 40.28 25.52 -30.43
C SER A 649 41.55 24.69 -30.18
N GLY A 650 41.57 23.42 -30.57
CA GLY A 650 42.80 22.62 -30.57
C GLY A 650 42.59 21.10 -30.62
N GLU A 651 42.45 20.56 -31.84
CA GLU A 651 42.49 19.11 -32.08
C GLU A 651 43.91 18.54 -32.01
N ALA A 652 44.05 17.33 -31.49
CA ALA A 652 45.00 16.31 -31.95
C ALA A 652 44.61 14.95 -31.35
N GLY A 653 44.74 13.81 -32.03
CA GLY A 653 45.37 13.59 -33.33
C GLY A 653 45.94 12.17 -33.34
N ASP A 654 45.29 11.27 -34.07
CA ASP A 654 45.51 9.83 -34.07
C ASP A 654 46.84 9.40 -34.74
N GLY A 655 47.31 8.18 -34.48
CA GLY A 655 48.14 7.43 -35.44
C GLY A 655 49.43 6.76 -34.94
N PRO A 656 49.94 5.72 -35.65
CA PRO A 656 50.73 4.65 -35.03
C PRO A 656 52.08 4.34 -35.73
N THR A 657 52.65 3.18 -35.37
CA THR A 657 53.79 2.45 -35.99
C THR A 657 55.23 2.83 -35.56
N ARG A 658 55.86 1.93 -34.80
CA ARG A 658 56.86 1.01 -35.37
C ARG A 658 56.98 -0.28 -34.57
#